data_AF-A0ABD1YED4-F1
#
_entry.id   AF-A0ABD1YED4-F1
#
_cell.length_a   1.000
_cell.length_b   1.000
_cell.length_c   1.000
_cell.angle_alpha   90.00
_cell.angle_beta   90.00
_cell.angle_gamma   90.00
#
_symmetry.space_group_name_H-M   'P 1'
#
loop_
_entity.id
_entity.type
_entity.pdbx_description
1 polymer ?
#
loop_
_entity_poly.entity_id
_entity_poly.type
_entity_poly.pdbx_seq_one_letter_code
_entity_poly.pdbx_strand_id
1 'polypeptide(L)'
;MKTILVAGTNSGVGKTSIALGLMAAFARRGLRVQPFKVGPDFLDPIYHKAATGRESYNLDGWMLSREVNLACFMRCIPFTDIAIVEGVMGLYDGRDGKSDSGSTAEMAKLLDTPVLLVLDCWALARSAAAVIRGYTSFDPDIKFAGVLFNKVGGTSHTAWLTEAISATEPGIRVLGGVPKSAGIELPGRHLGVHLPTGDELEMPVNYIHKLAELIEIHVDLDAILKQSTSFELTHADLVPSSSTMDLILNPPVEHLRPVRIGVARDDAFCFYYHENLLLLQSAGAELVEFSPLRDTLPPRLDGIYFGGGYPELYLEELSSNTRLLYGIRAFANAGGVIFGEGGGLMYLAQGIEDEDQQKWSMCGVFPFWTRMQHVMHMGYVTVTPQENCVLFPASVGEIRGQIYHFCEMFYANSSAINLCAKGFITKAEYQKPGEDFEGFMYGNTMVSFVHLHFGSNPSAAQSLVERCRMDTTKAAAVAAASASAVAAAGPVAAAAAGAAAASAVAEAMGESKSLVPYQSVSDYSALTLRRTGSFDLGSRRKSHEGRRINGRLVRSESEIWVGQLDQKNGSYSKVGGEIIRSNVEYSPVASKAGFASTKGKGHGAREDIEVVNSKEHRQHGDIVDSNSNEAAATVRRKNLPPLTSNRRASGWLMNGEVPKHLERVPSGSRFSSSSPSSRALPERIVSLSPSATEILIELGAGRRVIGVTEACVRPNGIMNEQYIVCRSKLDPGSRFQTHIEIQKSAGTLGKGMSMRLDVSWLCKAKPDLIIIQDSSLHGDTCSSSIVGVLAQAGLESGKNTNIMILKPNTVADVLAGILDVGDRVGLYHEACLLGDWLRSRLRKAAASVARLHRPRVLVLHAVDPFVLGGHWVPEMVSLAGGLDALQRPGCNAESVIWRRIINYAPEVLIFALVSSSLEQTFSEVGKVSRFSGFWSLPAVEAGRVYICEHFFFSSPGPKLVDGVEILTSMVHPSAPLNQQVPGTVLKLRLTSGQTCSPDQISKHFQPY
;
A
#
# COMPACT_ATOMS: atom_id res chain seq x y z
N MET A 1 29.40 26.08 -9.15
CA MET A 1 28.15 25.70 -8.44
C MET A 1 28.51 24.96 -7.16
N LYS A 2 27.74 25.04 -6.07
CA LYS A 2 27.95 24.15 -4.91
C LYS A 2 27.23 22.81 -5.11
N THR A 3 27.81 21.70 -4.64
CA THR A 3 27.17 20.37 -4.78
C THR A 3 27.22 19.57 -3.48
N ILE A 4 26.13 18.89 -3.15
CA ILE A 4 26.10 17.92 -2.05
C ILE A 4 25.14 16.77 -2.39
N LEU A 5 25.52 15.55 -1.99
CA LEU A 5 24.71 14.36 -2.15
C LEU A 5 24.17 13.88 -0.80
N VAL A 6 22.87 13.62 -0.70
CA VAL A 6 22.20 13.17 0.53
C VAL A 6 21.99 11.65 0.46
N ALA A 7 22.84 10.91 1.16
CA ALA A 7 22.77 9.45 1.25
C ALA A 7 22.25 8.99 2.63
N GLY A 8 22.17 7.68 2.83
CA GLY A 8 21.77 7.10 4.12
C GLY A 8 22.20 5.65 4.26
N THR A 9 22.04 5.07 5.45
CA THR A 9 22.56 3.72 5.75
C THR A 9 21.65 2.56 5.32
N ASN A 10 20.43 2.85 4.86
CA ASN A 10 19.46 1.90 4.32
C ASN A 10 18.21 2.66 3.82
N SER A 11 17.31 1.99 3.11
CA SER A 11 15.96 2.53 2.88
C SER A 11 15.21 2.78 4.21
N GLY A 12 14.31 3.76 4.27
CA GLY A 12 13.51 4.08 5.47
C GLY A 12 14.17 4.97 6.54
N VAL A 13 15.47 5.30 6.43
CA VAL A 13 16.13 6.24 7.39
C VAL A 13 15.64 7.70 7.30
N GLY A 14 14.82 8.01 6.29
CA GLY A 14 14.26 9.35 6.08
C GLY A 14 15.13 10.30 5.26
N LYS A 15 16.02 9.78 4.38
CA LYS A 15 16.82 10.58 3.43
C LYS A 15 15.99 11.67 2.76
N THR A 16 14.82 11.30 2.23
CA THR A 16 13.90 12.14 1.48
C THR A 16 13.37 13.31 2.29
N SER A 17 12.98 13.08 3.54
CA SER A 17 12.57 14.14 4.46
C SER A 17 13.71 15.13 4.75
N ILE A 18 14.96 14.66 4.81
CA ILE A 18 16.14 15.51 4.98
C ILE A 18 16.47 16.27 3.69
N ALA A 19 16.46 15.62 2.54
CA ALA A 19 16.74 16.23 1.23
C ALA A 19 15.71 17.32 0.90
N LEU A 20 14.40 17.02 1.01
CA LEU A 20 13.32 17.99 0.82
C LEU A 20 13.41 19.17 1.80
N GLY A 21 13.71 18.90 3.07
CA GLY A 21 13.88 19.95 4.07
C GLY A 21 15.10 20.85 3.80
N LEU A 22 16.22 20.28 3.36
CA LEU A 22 17.40 21.03 2.92
C LEU A 22 17.10 21.87 1.67
N MET A 23 16.46 21.28 0.67
CA MET A 23 16.05 21.97 -0.56
C MET A 23 15.18 23.18 -0.26
N ALA A 24 14.12 23.01 0.54
CA ALA A 24 13.21 24.08 0.91
C ALA A 24 13.87 25.13 1.84
N ALA A 25 14.74 24.74 2.78
CA ALA A 25 15.47 25.68 3.63
C ALA A 25 16.47 26.54 2.83
N PHE A 26 17.17 25.96 1.85
CA PHE A 26 18.05 26.74 0.97
C PHE A 26 17.27 27.62 -0.03
N ALA A 27 16.11 27.16 -0.52
CA ALA A 27 15.21 27.98 -1.34
C ALA A 27 14.63 29.17 -0.54
N ARG A 28 14.20 28.96 0.71
CA ARG A 28 13.78 30.03 1.65
C ARG A 28 14.88 31.07 1.89
N ARG A 29 16.15 30.65 1.91
CA ARG A 29 17.33 31.52 2.01
C ARG A 29 17.68 32.24 0.69
N GLY A 30 16.85 32.11 -0.35
CA GLY A 30 17.02 32.79 -1.64
C GLY A 30 18.02 32.14 -2.59
N LEU A 31 18.51 30.93 -2.30
CA LEU A 31 19.42 30.21 -3.19
C LEU A 31 18.63 29.50 -4.30
N ARG A 32 19.17 29.52 -5.52
CA ARG A 32 18.66 28.74 -6.65
C ARG A 32 19.12 27.29 -6.49
N VAL A 33 18.28 26.50 -5.81
CA VAL A 33 18.51 25.07 -5.56
C VAL A 33 18.12 24.27 -6.80
N GLN A 34 19.06 23.50 -7.36
CA GLN A 34 18.76 22.50 -8.39
C GLN A 34 18.64 21.11 -7.74
N PRO A 35 17.45 20.49 -7.76
CA PRO A 35 17.31 19.11 -7.32
C PRO A 35 17.76 18.09 -8.38
N PHE A 36 18.26 16.96 -7.89
CA PHE A 36 18.51 15.73 -8.65
C PHE A 36 18.09 14.53 -7.81
N LYS A 37 17.72 13.43 -8.46
CA LYS A 37 17.40 12.15 -7.81
C LYS A 37 18.26 11.03 -8.38
N VAL A 38 18.95 10.27 -7.52
CA VAL A 38 19.58 9.01 -7.93
C VAL A 38 18.52 7.93 -8.09
N GLY A 39 18.66 7.14 -9.15
CA GLY A 39 17.76 6.04 -9.49
C GLY A 39 16.45 6.49 -10.17
N PRO A 40 15.56 5.54 -10.50
CA PRO A 40 14.43 5.75 -11.40
C PRO A 40 13.13 6.19 -10.69
N ASP A 41 13.20 6.74 -9.47
CA ASP A 41 12.00 7.18 -8.72
C ASP A 41 11.38 8.43 -9.37
N PHE A 42 10.05 8.41 -9.61
CA PHE A 42 9.28 9.50 -10.21
C PHE A 42 8.66 10.47 -9.19
N LEU A 43 8.47 10.06 -7.93
CA LEU A 43 7.85 10.88 -6.89
C LEU A 43 8.79 11.90 -6.28
N ASP A 44 9.98 11.44 -5.92
CA ASP A 44 10.94 12.30 -5.25
C ASP A 44 11.25 13.53 -6.12
N PRO A 45 11.41 13.42 -7.46
CA PRO A 45 11.39 14.57 -8.38
C PRO A 45 10.18 15.52 -8.28
N ILE A 46 8.97 15.03 -8.03
CA ILE A 46 7.77 15.85 -7.90
C ILE A 46 7.75 16.60 -6.56
N TYR A 47 8.12 15.93 -5.47
CA TYR A 47 8.31 16.59 -4.17
C TYR A 47 9.50 17.58 -4.20
N HIS A 48 10.59 17.26 -4.90
CA HIS A 48 11.71 18.17 -5.16
C HIS A 48 11.26 19.44 -5.88
N LYS A 49 10.40 19.31 -6.91
CA LYS A 49 9.82 20.44 -7.64
C LYS A 49 8.96 21.30 -6.73
N ALA A 50 8.13 20.70 -5.88
CA ALA A 50 7.35 21.42 -4.87
C ALA A 50 8.24 22.15 -3.83
N ALA A 51 9.42 21.62 -3.52
CA ALA A 51 10.37 22.21 -2.57
C ALA A 51 11.27 23.32 -3.15
N THR A 52 11.47 23.37 -4.47
CA THR A 52 12.47 24.25 -5.13
C THR A 52 11.90 25.14 -6.24
N GLY A 53 10.70 24.86 -6.74
CA GLY A 53 10.14 25.48 -7.94
C GLY A 53 10.79 25.06 -9.26
N ARG A 54 11.72 24.09 -9.24
CA ARG A 54 12.51 23.66 -10.41
C ARG A 54 12.32 22.17 -10.70
N GLU A 55 12.31 21.80 -11.98
CA GLU A 55 12.25 20.39 -12.39
C GLU A 55 13.48 19.64 -11.87
N SER A 56 13.28 18.40 -11.43
CA SER A 56 14.33 17.51 -10.91
C SER A 56 14.68 16.45 -11.94
N TYR A 57 15.97 16.16 -12.08
CA TYR A 57 16.49 15.18 -13.04
C TYR A 57 16.88 13.88 -12.36
N ASN A 58 16.56 12.75 -12.99
CA ASN A 58 17.05 11.43 -12.56
C ASN A 58 18.49 11.22 -13.06
N LEU A 59 19.34 10.68 -12.19
CA LEU A 59 20.72 10.29 -12.47
C LEU A 59 20.88 8.82 -12.09
N ASP A 60 21.42 8.01 -13.00
CA ASP A 60 21.40 6.55 -12.89
C ASP A 60 22.53 5.94 -13.72
N GLY A 61 23.49 5.28 -13.07
CA GLY A 61 24.62 4.63 -13.75
C GLY A 61 24.31 3.27 -14.37
N TRP A 62 23.10 2.72 -14.14
CA TRP A 62 22.62 1.54 -14.85
C TRP A 62 21.84 1.92 -16.11
N MET A 63 20.88 2.85 -16.02
CA MET A 63 20.10 3.29 -17.18
C MET A 63 20.92 4.16 -18.15
N LEU A 64 21.76 5.06 -17.63
CA LEU A 64 22.45 6.09 -18.41
C LEU A 64 23.96 5.87 -18.40
N SER A 65 24.65 6.30 -19.46
CA SER A 65 26.10 6.27 -19.47
C SER A 65 26.70 7.33 -18.52
N ARG A 66 27.99 7.19 -18.22
CA ARG A 66 28.78 8.19 -17.49
C ARG A 66 28.65 9.59 -18.13
N GLU A 67 28.70 9.64 -19.44
CA GLU A 67 28.67 10.85 -20.26
C GLU A 67 27.30 11.51 -20.24
N VAL A 68 26.22 10.72 -20.31
CA VAL A 68 24.83 11.21 -20.24
C VAL A 68 24.53 11.77 -18.85
N ASN A 69 24.87 11.04 -17.78
CA ASN A 69 24.70 11.52 -16.40
C ASN A 69 25.41 12.87 -16.17
N LEU A 70 26.65 13.00 -16.66
CA LEU A 70 27.41 14.25 -16.60
C LEU A 70 26.74 15.37 -17.43
N ALA A 71 26.30 15.10 -18.66
CA ALA A 71 25.62 16.10 -19.49
C ALA A 71 24.32 16.63 -18.86
N CYS A 72 23.47 15.74 -18.31
CA CYS A 72 22.25 16.12 -17.59
C CYS A 72 22.54 17.01 -16.37
N PHE A 73 23.60 16.69 -15.61
CA PHE A 73 24.04 17.48 -14.47
C PHE A 73 24.63 18.84 -14.90
N MET A 74 25.51 18.85 -15.89
CA MET A 74 26.23 20.02 -16.38
C MET A 74 25.31 21.06 -17.02
N ARG A 75 24.29 20.63 -17.78
CA ARG A 75 23.27 21.51 -18.38
C ARG A 75 22.53 22.36 -17.33
N CYS A 76 22.50 21.91 -16.08
CA CYS A 76 21.82 22.61 -14.98
C CYS A 76 22.76 23.47 -14.11
N ILE A 77 24.06 23.55 -14.43
CA ILE A 77 25.03 24.43 -13.74
C ILE A 77 24.71 25.93 -13.94
N PRO A 78 24.33 26.41 -15.15
CA PRO A 78 23.92 27.80 -15.34
C PRO A 78 22.75 28.16 -14.43
N PHE A 79 22.86 29.31 -13.76
CA PHE A 79 21.84 29.86 -12.87
C PHE A 79 21.46 28.96 -11.67
N THR A 80 22.41 28.17 -11.16
CA THR A 80 22.26 27.35 -9.95
C THR A 80 23.33 27.69 -8.91
N ASP A 81 22.89 27.92 -7.67
CA ASP A 81 23.78 28.24 -6.56
C ASP A 81 24.24 26.95 -5.85
N ILE A 82 23.29 26.05 -5.56
CA ILE A 82 23.55 24.72 -4.99
C ILE A 82 22.74 23.64 -5.73
N ALA A 83 23.40 22.54 -6.09
CA ALA A 83 22.76 21.30 -6.50
C ALA A 83 22.67 20.34 -5.29
N ILE A 84 21.50 19.71 -5.12
CA ILE A 84 21.25 18.73 -4.07
C ILE A 84 20.80 17.43 -4.73
N VAL A 85 21.59 16.38 -4.56
CA VAL A 85 21.37 15.06 -5.16
C VAL A 85 20.84 14.11 -4.09
N GLU A 86 19.58 13.66 -4.18
CA GLU A 86 19.07 12.63 -3.25
C GLU A 86 19.47 11.21 -3.72
N GLY A 87 20.12 10.45 -2.84
CA GLY A 87 20.47 9.04 -3.08
C GLY A 87 19.27 8.09 -3.20
N VAL A 88 19.50 6.94 -3.82
CA VAL A 88 18.59 5.77 -3.79
C VAL A 88 18.97 4.85 -2.62
N MET A 89 18.03 4.00 -2.15
CA MET A 89 18.26 2.95 -1.14
C MET A 89 19.21 3.37 0.02
N GLY A 90 20.26 2.62 0.35
CA GLY A 90 21.44 3.05 1.10
C GLY A 90 22.60 3.51 0.18
N LEU A 91 23.66 4.08 0.74
CA LEU A 91 24.79 4.65 -0.02
C LEU A 91 25.40 3.66 -1.02
N TYR A 92 25.72 2.44 -0.55
CA TYR A 92 26.37 1.39 -1.33
C TYR A 92 25.38 0.37 -1.93
N ASP A 93 24.07 0.61 -1.80
CA ASP A 93 23.05 -0.28 -2.38
C ASP A 93 22.88 0.08 -3.86
N GLY A 94 23.35 -0.80 -4.75
CA GLY A 94 23.25 -0.67 -6.22
C GLY A 94 22.56 -1.86 -6.89
N ARG A 95 22.88 -2.07 -8.17
CA ARG A 95 22.42 -3.21 -8.98
C ARG A 95 22.78 -4.54 -8.33
N ASP A 96 24.03 -4.72 -7.90
CA ASP A 96 24.54 -5.97 -7.34
C ASP A 96 25.40 -5.76 -6.08
N GLY A 97 25.62 -6.84 -5.33
CA GLY A 97 26.41 -6.82 -4.09
C GLY A 97 27.92 -6.98 -4.30
N LYS A 98 28.47 -6.58 -5.45
CA LYS A 98 29.90 -6.68 -5.80
C LYS A 98 30.50 -5.41 -6.39
N SER A 99 29.66 -4.47 -6.84
CA SER A 99 30.08 -3.25 -7.53
C SER A 99 29.16 -2.09 -7.17
N ASP A 100 29.65 -0.85 -7.32
CA ASP A 100 28.86 0.35 -7.09
C ASP A 100 27.81 0.61 -8.19
N SER A 101 27.72 -0.20 -9.24
CA SER A 101 26.91 0.11 -10.44
C SER A 101 25.43 0.29 -10.09
N GLY A 102 24.85 1.45 -10.44
CA GLY A 102 23.48 1.83 -10.10
C GLY A 102 23.27 2.24 -8.64
N SER A 103 24.34 2.42 -7.86
CA SER A 103 24.28 2.87 -6.46
C SER A 103 24.39 4.39 -6.30
N THR A 104 24.11 4.86 -5.10
CA THR A 104 24.37 6.25 -4.70
C THR A 104 25.87 6.57 -4.63
N ALA A 105 26.73 5.59 -4.30
CA ALA A 105 28.18 5.75 -4.21
C ALA A 105 28.83 5.98 -5.59
N GLU A 106 28.35 5.29 -6.64
CA GLU A 106 28.79 5.54 -8.02
C GLU A 106 28.48 6.98 -8.46
N MET A 107 27.28 7.49 -8.17
CA MET A 107 26.91 8.88 -8.47
C MET A 107 27.73 9.89 -7.66
N ALA A 108 28.06 9.60 -6.40
CA ALA A 108 28.93 10.46 -5.59
C ALA A 108 30.34 10.60 -6.20
N LYS A 109 30.93 9.47 -6.64
CA LYS A 109 32.26 9.44 -7.30
C LYS A 109 32.23 10.03 -8.71
N LEU A 110 31.14 9.81 -9.45
CA LEU A 110 30.96 10.37 -10.80
C LEU A 110 30.87 11.90 -10.82
N LEU A 111 30.17 12.49 -9.85
CA LEU A 111 29.90 13.93 -9.78
C LEU A 111 30.92 14.70 -8.91
N ASP A 112 31.98 14.04 -8.45
CA ASP A 112 32.92 14.47 -7.39
C ASP A 112 32.26 15.25 -6.23
N THR A 113 31.13 14.72 -5.76
CA THR A 113 30.19 15.43 -4.88
C THR A 113 30.15 14.77 -3.50
N PRO A 114 30.44 15.51 -2.41
CA PRO A 114 30.62 14.93 -1.10
C PRO A 114 29.28 14.51 -0.47
N VAL A 115 29.32 13.43 0.29
CA VAL A 115 28.16 12.75 0.86
C VAL A 115 27.81 13.30 2.24
N LEU A 116 26.58 13.78 2.39
CA LEU A 116 25.91 13.96 3.68
C LEU A 116 25.20 12.64 4.03
N LEU A 117 25.74 11.92 5.01
CA LEU A 117 25.21 10.60 5.39
C LEU A 117 24.12 10.73 6.47
N VAL A 118 22.89 10.37 6.13
CA VAL A 118 21.73 10.36 7.04
C VAL A 118 21.66 9.03 7.78
N LEU A 119 21.73 9.08 9.12
CA LEU A 119 21.56 7.92 10.00
C LEU A 119 20.28 8.06 10.83
N ASP A 120 19.45 7.00 10.84
CA ASP A 120 18.35 6.88 11.80
C ASP A 120 18.90 6.52 13.19
N CYS A 121 18.69 7.42 14.15
CA CYS A 121 19.18 7.26 15.52
C CYS A 121 18.09 6.85 16.52
N TRP A 122 16.93 6.39 16.06
CA TRP A 122 15.92 5.83 16.97
C TRP A 122 16.48 4.61 17.71
N ALA A 123 16.55 4.71 19.04
CA ALA A 123 17.16 3.73 19.95
C ALA A 123 18.66 3.41 19.72
N LEU A 124 19.39 4.23 18.95
CA LEU A 124 20.85 4.21 18.95
C LEU A 124 21.44 5.09 20.07
N ALA A 125 22.73 4.92 20.32
CA ALA A 125 23.58 5.76 21.16
C ALA A 125 25.02 5.64 20.62
N ARG A 126 26.03 5.34 21.45
CA ARG A 126 27.44 5.14 21.04
C ARG A 126 27.62 4.21 19.82
N SER A 127 26.75 3.21 19.64
CA SER A 127 26.73 2.31 18.47
C SER A 127 26.64 3.04 17.12
N ALA A 128 26.12 4.27 17.07
CA ALA A 128 26.12 5.11 15.88
C ALA A 128 27.55 5.31 15.34
N ALA A 129 28.55 5.49 16.21
CA ALA A 129 29.95 5.65 15.81
C ALA A 129 30.52 4.41 15.11
N ALA A 130 30.09 3.20 15.52
CA ALA A 130 30.48 1.97 14.85
C ALA A 130 29.85 1.83 13.45
N VAL A 131 28.60 2.30 13.28
CA VAL A 131 27.93 2.34 11.98
C VAL A 131 28.58 3.38 11.06
N ILE A 132 28.78 4.62 11.54
CA ILE A 132 29.42 5.68 10.76
C ILE A 132 30.82 5.28 10.34
N ARG A 133 31.66 4.79 11.26
CA ARG A 133 33.00 4.26 10.93
C ARG A 133 32.95 3.17 9.86
N GLY A 134 32.00 2.24 9.98
CA GLY A 134 31.79 1.20 8.98
C GLY A 134 31.49 1.78 7.59
N TYR A 135 30.75 2.87 7.51
CA TYR A 135 30.47 3.57 6.24
C TYR A 135 31.65 4.41 5.72
N THR A 136 32.40 5.07 6.61
CA THR A 136 33.50 5.99 6.25
C THR A 136 34.83 5.28 5.98
N SER A 137 34.97 4.02 6.39
CA SER A 137 36.15 3.19 6.11
C SER A 137 35.89 2.04 5.12
N PHE A 138 34.73 1.97 4.47
CA PHE A 138 34.39 0.92 3.50
C PHE A 138 34.96 1.23 2.11
N ASP A 139 34.63 2.41 1.59
CA ASP A 139 35.11 2.91 0.30
C ASP A 139 35.93 4.19 0.54
N PRO A 140 37.27 4.17 0.33
CA PRO A 140 38.13 5.33 0.56
C PRO A 140 37.98 6.43 -0.49
N ASP A 141 37.34 6.16 -1.63
CA ASP A 141 37.13 7.15 -2.69
C ASP A 141 35.90 8.06 -2.40
N ILE A 142 35.06 7.70 -1.41
CA ILE A 142 33.90 8.52 -1.02
C ILE A 142 34.31 9.66 -0.09
N LYS A 143 34.22 10.88 -0.61
CA LYS A 143 34.31 12.12 0.16
C LYS A 143 33.04 12.30 1.00
N PHE A 144 33.16 12.38 2.33
CA PHE A 144 32.04 12.68 3.22
C PHE A 144 32.04 14.17 3.63
N ALA A 145 30.92 14.87 3.38
CA ALA A 145 30.69 16.22 3.89
C ALA A 145 30.47 16.22 5.41
N GLY A 146 29.85 15.13 5.91
CA GLY A 146 29.55 14.91 7.32
C GLY A 146 28.36 13.98 7.52
N VAL A 147 27.88 13.93 8.76
CA VAL A 147 26.76 13.07 9.19
C VAL A 147 25.61 13.91 9.72
N LEU A 148 24.38 13.50 9.42
CA LEU A 148 23.16 14.10 9.95
C LEU A 148 22.32 13.01 10.62
N PHE A 149 21.97 13.23 11.89
CA PHE A 149 21.16 12.27 12.65
C PHE A 149 19.67 12.58 12.49
N ASN A 150 18.87 11.55 12.19
CA ASN A 150 17.43 11.64 12.10
C ASN A 150 16.75 10.90 13.26
N LYS A 151 15.50 11.28 13.58
CA LYS A 151 14.65 10.70 14.63
C LYS A 151 15.31 10.70 16.03
N VAL A 152 16.18 11.68 16.30
CA VAL A 152 16.87 11.80 17.61
C VAL A 152 15.88 12.08 18.74
N GLY A 153 16.33 11.83 19.98
CA GLY A 153 15.52 12.06 21.20
C GLY A 153 15.48 13.51 21.68
N GLY A 154 16.20 14.42 21.01
CA GLY A 154 16.36 15.82 21.39
C GLY A 154 17.83 16.28 21.32
N THR A 155 18.10 17.50 21.78
CA THR A 155 19.43 18.13 21.75
C THR A 155 20.47 17.34 22.54
N SER A 156 20.15 16.90 23.76
CA SER A 156 21.07 16.10 24.59
C SER A 156 21.45 14.76 23.97
N HIS A 157 20.53 14.12 23.22
CA HIS A 157 20.85 12.92 22.46
C HIS A 157 21.79 13.25 21.28
N THR A 158 21.52 14.34 20.56
CA THR A 158 22.39 14.83 19.47
C THR A 158 23.82 15.11 19.96
N ALA A 159 23.97 15.75 21.12
CA ALA A 159 25.27 16.01 21.74
C ALA A 159 26.03 14.70 22.05
N TRP A 160 25.38 13.73 22.71
CA TRP A 160 26.00 12.46 23.06
C TRP A 160 26.38 11.60 21.84
N LEU A 161 25.58 11.64 20.76
CA LEU A 161 25.93 11.04 19.47
C LEU A 161 27.15 11.75 18.86
N THR A 162 27.22 13.08 18.95
CA THR A 162 28.33 13.90 18.42
C THR A 162 29.65 13.62 19.15
N GLU A 163 29.62 13.46 20.47
CA GLU A 163 30.76 13.00 21.28
C GLU A 163 31.24 11.62 20.81
N ALA A 164 30.31 10.68 20.57
CA ALA A 164 30.65 9.33 20.11
C ALA A 164 31.32 9.31 18.73
N ILE A 165 30.87 10.14 17.77
CA ILE A 165 31.56 10.31 16.48
C ILE A 165 32.93 10.96 16.70
N SER A 166 33.00 12.09 17.40
CA SER A 166 34.23 12.87 17.59
C SER A 166 35.35 12.05 18.27
N ALA A 167 34.99 11.13 19.16
CA ALA A 167 35.93 10.22 19.84
C ALA A 167 36.35 8.98 19.02
N THR A 168 35.78 8.77 17.83
CA THR A 168 36.00 7.57 17.00
C THR A 168 36.48 7.92 15.59
N GLU A 169 35.80 8.86 14.94
CA GLU A 169 36.02 9.35 13.57
C GLU A 169 36.18 10.89 13.59
N PRO A 170 37.27 11.44 14.17
CA PRO A 170 37.42 12.89 14.40
C PRO A 170 37.48 13.75 13.12
N GLY A 171 37.69 13.14 11.95
CA GLY A 171 37.57 13.83 10.65
C GLY A 171 36.14 14.04 10.16
N ILE A 172 35.14 13.37 10.78
CA ILE A 172 33.75 13.36 10.32
C ILE A 172 32.92 14.34 11.18
N ARG A 173 32.53 15.47 10.58
CA ARG A 173 31.69 16.47 11.24
C ARG A 173 30.23 15.99 11.34
N VAL A 174 29.65 16.07 12.53
CA VAL A 174 28.19 16.03 12.69
C VAL A 174 27.62 17.40 12.33
N LEU A 175 26.63 17.42 11.44
CA LEU A 175 26.05 18.64 10.86
C LEU A 175 24.62 18.92 11.35
N GLY A 176 23.98 17.99 12.07
CA GLY A 176 22.65 18.21 12.64
C GLY A 176 22.03 16.99 13.31
N GLY A 177 20.94 17.22 14.03
CA GLY A 177 20.17 16.20 14.75
C GLY A 177 18.68 16.49 14.76
N VAL A 178 17.96 16.00 13.75
CA VAL A 178 16.52 16.26 13.55
C VAL A 178 15.70 15.36 14.49
N PRO A 179 14.88 15.91 15.40
CA PRO A 179 14.17 15.13 16.40
C PRO A 179 13.00 14.35 15.81
N LYS A 180 12.58 13.27 16.49
CA LYS A 180 11.38 12.51 16.12
C LYS A 180 10.10 13.33 16.38
N SER A 181 9.71 14.13 15.38
CA SER A 181 8.55 15.03 15.46
C SER A 181 7.24 14.32 15.12
N ALA A 182 6.34 14.23 16.08
CA ALA A 182 5.01 13.65 15.87
C ALA A 182 4.16 14.54 14.94
N GLY A 183 3.60 13.96 13.87
CA GLY A 183 2.80 14.69 12.88
C GLY A 183 3.61 15.30 11.73
N ILE A 184 4.90 14.97 11.60
CA ILE A 184 5.73 15.25 10.41
C ILE A 184 6.20 13.90 9.85
N GLU A 185 5.23 13.12 9.37
CA GLU A 185 5.47 11.92 8.55
C GLU A 185 5.01 12.22 7.12
N LEU A 186 5.76 11.76 6.13
CA LEU A 186 5.37 11.83 4.72
C LEU A 186 4.13 10.92 4.54
N PRO A 187 3.08 11.32 3.80
CA PRO A 187 1.88 10.48 3.61
C PRO A 187 2.21 9.05 3.17
N GLY A 188 1.39 8.09 3.60
CA GLY A 188 1.58 6.68 3.28
C GLY A 188 1.56 6.47 1.77
N ARG A 189 2.63 5.88 1.21
CA ARG A 189 2.77 5.79 -0.24
C ARG A 189 1.81 4.70 -0.81
N HIS A 190 0.93 5.01 -1.76
CA HIS A 190 -0.11 4.11 -2.32
C HIS A 190 0.54 2.99 -3.15
N LEU A 191 0.31 1.72 -2.83
CA LEU A 191 1.11 0.62 -3.40
C LEU A 191 2.64 0.80 -3.20
N GLY A 192 3.07 1.66 -2.26
CA GLY A 192 4.47 2.07 -2.08
C GLY A 192 4.87 3.36 -2.79
N VAL A 193 4.00 4.01 -3.58
CA VAL A 193 4.25 5.27 -4.31
C VAL A 193 2.95 6.17 -4.24
N HIS A 194 2.94 7.39 -3.66
CA HIS A 194 1.74 8.28 -3.59
C HIS A 194 2.03 9.65 -4.19
N LEU A 195 1.11 10.13 -5.03
CA LEU A 195 1.00 11.53 -5.42
C LEU A 195 -0.22 12.19 -4.79
N PRO A 196 -0.16 13.48 -4.42
CA PRO A 196 -1.30 14.18 -3.85
C PRO A 196 -2.40 14.27 -4.91
N THR A 197 -3.63 13.93 -4.53
CA THR A 197 -4.81 14.30 -5.33
C THR A 197 -5.02 15.83 -5.28
N GLY A 198 -5.83 16.40 -6.18
CA GLY A 198 -5.90 17.86 -6.39
C GLY A 198 -6.12 18.70 -5.11
N ASP A 199 -7.07 18.33 -4.25
CA ASP A 199 -7.35 19.03 -2.98
C ASP A 199 -6.28 18.77 -1.91
N GLU A 200 -5.44 17.74 -2.07
CA GLU A 200 -4.36 17.43 -1.14
C GLU A 200 -3.10 18.26 -1.39
N LEU A 201 -3.00 19.05 -2.47
CA LEU A 201 -1.77 19.80 -2.79
C LEU A 201 -1.32 20.79 -1.70
N GLU A 202 -2.22 21.24 -0.82
CA GLU A 202 -1.84 22.01 0.37
C GLU A 202 -1.02 21.19 1.39
N MET A 203 -1.18 19.86 1.45
CA MET A 203 -0.55 19.00 2.45
C MET A 203 0.96 18.76 2.21
N PRO A 204 1.45 18.45 1.00
CA PRO A 204 2.88 18.41 0.69
C PRO A 204 3.56 19.76 0.93
N VAL A 205 2.93 20.87 0.54
CA VAL A 205 3.48 22.21 0.78
C VAL A 205 3.63 22.45 2.28
N ASN A 206 2.55 22.25 3.06
CA ASN A 206 2.62 22.36 4.53
C ASN A 206 3.61 21.37 5.18
N TYR A 207 3.83 20.18 4.60
CA TYR A 207 4.82 19.21 5.05
C TYR A 207 6.26 19.68 4.78
N ILE A 208 6.53 20.15 3.55
CA ILE A 208 7.83 20.68 3.12
C ILE A 208 8.19 21.95 3.92
N HIS A 209 7.23 22.83 4.21
CA HIS A 209 7.46 23.99 5.08
C HIS A 209 7.88 23.56 6.51
N LYS A 210 7.20 22.57 7.10
CA LYS A 210 7.58 22.04 8.43
C LYS A 210 8.93 21.32 8.42
N LEU A 211 9.29 20.65 7.33
CA LEU A 211 10.63 20.06 7.16
C LEU A 211 11.70 21.15 7.11
N ALA A 212 11.48 22.22 6.34
CA ALA A 212 12.40 23.35 6.28
C ALA A 212 12.59 24.00 7.66
N GLU A 213 11.51 24.19 8.44
CA GLU A 213 11.59 24.71 9.82
C GLU A 213 12.42 23.81 10.75
N LEU A 214 12.22 22.50 10.70
CA LEU A 214 13.03 21.56 11.48
C LEU A 214 14.51 21.61 11.07
N ILE A 215 14.80 21.70 9.78
CA ILE A 215 16.16 21.79 9.24
C ILE A 215 16.82 23.12 9.65
N GLU A 216 16.12 24.24 9.52
CA GLU A 216 16.59 25.58 9.91
C GLU A 216 16.89 25.70 11.41
N ILE A 217 16.23 24.91 12.26
CA ILE A 217 16.44 24.87 13.72
C ILE A 217 17.52 23.85 14.13
N HIS A 218 17.61 22.70 13.47
CA HIS A 218 18.40 21.53 13.94
C HIS A 218 19.62 21.16 13.09
N VAL A 219 19.92 21.91 12.02
CA VAL A 219 21.02 21.60 11.07
C VAL A 219 21.87 22.84 10.77
N ASP A 220 23.19 22.65 10.76
CA ASP A 220 24.20 23.64 10.41
C ASP A 220 24.29 23.82 8.88
N LEU A 221 23.28 24.50 8.32
CA LEU A 221 23.16 24.81 6.89
C LEU A 221 24.38 25.57 6.34
N ASP A 222 25.03 26.39 7.17
CA ASP A 222 26.21 27.16 6.77
C ASP A 222 27.47 26.29 6.71
N ALA A 223 27.59 25.27 7.57
CA ALA A 223 28.62 24.25 7.42
C ALA A 223 28.35 23.31 6.24
N ILE A 224 27.08 22.97 5.95
CA ILE A 224 26.72 22.23 4.72
C ILE A 224 27.18 22.99 3.48
N LEU A 225 26.92 24.30 3.38
CA LEU A 225 27.41 25.15 2.28
C LEU A 225 28.94 25.25 2.23
N LYS A 226 29.64 25.16 3.37
CA LYS A 226 31.11 25.15 3.40
C LYS A 226 31.72 23.79 2.99
N GLN A 227 31.08 22.68 3.34
CA GLN A 227 31.54 21.32 3.03
C GLN A 227 31.15 20.87 1.61
N SER A 228 30.09 21.43 1.02
CA SER A 228 29.76 21.20 -0.40
C SER A 228 30.93 21.57 -1.32
N THR A 229 31.29 20.72 -2.29
CA THR A 229 32.37 21.03 -3.24
C THR A 229 31.94 22.16 -4.17
N SER A 230 32.90 22.97 -4.61
CA SER A 230 32.68 23.89 -5.72
C SER A 230 32.91 23.11 -7.02
N PHE A 231 31.83 22.73 -7.70
CA PHE A 231 31.94 22.17 -9.05
C PHE A 231 32.29 23.30 -10.01
N GLU A 232 33.48 23.19 -10.60
CA GLU A 232 34.05 24.10 -11.60
C GLU A 232 34.27 23.31 -12.90
N LEU A 233 33.72 23.82 -14.00
CA LEU A 233 33.85 23.20 -15.32
C LEU A 233 35.25 23.50 -15.88
N THR A 234 36.07 22.47 -16.12
CA THR A 234 37.28 22.67 -16.91
C THR A 234 36.93 22.71 -18.40
N HIS A 235 37.78 23.33 -19.22
CA HIS A 235 37.60 23.28 -20.68
C HIS A 235 37.73 21.86 -21.26
N ALA A 236 38.32 20.90 -20.54
CA ALA A 236 38.37 19.50 -20.97
C ALA A 236 37.01 18.79 -20.81
N ASP A 237 36.23 19.15 -19.78
CA ASP A 237 34.88 18.62 -19.57
C ASP A 237 33.86 19.20 -20.58
N LEU A 238 34.17 20.38 -21.11
CA LEU A 238 33.32 21.13 -22.05
C LEU A 238 33.60 20.83 -23.54
N VAL A 239 34.53 19.92 -23.86
CA VAL A 239 34.68 19.38 -25.21
C VAL A 239 33.90 18.07 -25.29
N PRO A 240 32.70 18.04 -25.91
CA PRO A 240 31.92 16.81 -26.04
C PRO A 240 32.67 15.79 -26.91
N SER A 241 33.25 14.78 -26.27
CA SER A 241 33.97 13.70 -26.95
C SER A 241 33.05 12.64 -27.57
N SER A 242 31.73 12.79 -27.41
CA SER A 242 30.70 11.95 -28.01
C SER A 242 29.56 12.81 -28.55
N SER A 243 28.99 12.40 -29.69
CA SER A 243 27.80 13.01 -30.29
C SER A 243 26.59 12.99 -29.35
N THR A 244 26.53 12.01 -28.44
CA THR A 244 25.49 11.91 -27.41
C THR A 244 25.53 13.07 -26.42
N MET A 245 26.71 13.54 -25.99
CA MET A 245 26.81 14.75 -25.16
C MET A 245 26.34 15.99 -25.92
N ASP A 246 26.76 16.14 -27.18
CA ASP A 246 26.38 17.28 -28.02
C ASP A 246 24.85 17.36 -28.19
N LEU A 247 24.16 16.25 -28.43
CA LEU A 247 22.69 16.24 -28.55
C LEU A 247 21.95 16.65 -27.26
N ILE A 248 22.58 16.50 -26.08
CA ILE A 248 22.01 16.83 -24.77
C ILE A 248 22.32 18.28 -24.37
N LEU A 249 23.49 18.80 -24.76
CA LEU A 249 23.99 20.14 -24.41
C LEU A 249 23.69 21.20 -25.49
N ASN A 250 23.79 20.81 -26.76
CA ASN A 250 23.75 21.67 -27.96
C ASN A 250 22.74 21.11 -29.00
N PRO A 251 21.42 21.09 -28.70
CA PRO A 251 20.43 20.47 -29.57
C PRO A 251 20.38 21.12 -30.97
N PRO A 252 20.31 20.33 -32.06
CA PRO A 252 20.40 20.84 -33.43
C PRO A 252 19.15 21.63 -33.83
N VAL A 253 19.30 22.94 -34.03
CA VAL A 253 18.21 23.85 -34.42
C VAL A 253 17.96 23.78 -35.94
N GLU A 254 17.42 22.67 -36.43
CA GLU A 254 16.95 22.59 -37.82
C GLU A 254 15.62 23.33 -38.01
N HIS A 255 15.50 24.09 -39.10
CA HIS A 255 14.31 24.88 -39.44
C HIS A 255 13.17 24.04 -40.07
N LEU A 256 12.95 22.82 -39.58
CA LEU A 256 11.81 21.99 -39.95
C LEU A 256 10.52 22.49 -39.29
N ARG A 257 9.36 22.11 -39.84
CA ARG A 257 8.08 22.32 -39.17
C ARG A 257 8.08 21.54 -37.84
N PRO A 258 7.76 22.16 -36.70
CA PRO A 258 7.69 21.45 -35.41
C PRO A 258 6.61 20.37 -35.44
N VAL A 259 6.93 19.24 -34.81
CA VAL A 259 6.05 18.07 -34.71
C VAL A 259 5.27 18.16 -33.40
N ARG A 260 3.95 18.26 -33.46
CA ARG A 260 3.12 18.57 -32.28
C ARG A 260 2.74 17.29 -31.53
N ILE A 261 3.45 16.98 -30.44
CA ILE A 261 3.20 15.78 -29.64
C ILE A 261 2.37 16.16 -28.41
N GLY A 262 1.18 15.57 -28.29
CA GLY A 262 0.34 15.72 -27.10
C GLY A 262 0.94 14.93 -25.93
N VAL A 263 1.15 15.57 -24.78
CA VAL A 263 1.64 14.90 -23.56
C VAL A 263 0.55 14.91 -22.51
N ALA A 264 0.11 13.73 -22.07
CA ALA A 264 -0.89 13.60 -21.03
C ALA A 264 -0.30 13.99 -19.66
N ARG A 265 -0.61 15.17 -19.11
CA ARG A 265 0.02 15.68 -17.89
C ARG A 265 -1.02 16.20 -16.90
N ASP A 266 -1.35 15.38 -15.90
CA ASP A 266 -2.21 15.74 -14.77
C ASP A 266 -1.98 14.79 -13.58
N ASP A 267 -2.90 14.78 -12.62
CA ASP A 267 -2.79 14.02 -11.37
C ASP A 267 -2.87 12.49 -11.61
N ALA A 268 -3.42 12.05 -12.76
CA ALA A 268 -3.46 10.66 -13.21
C ALA A 268 -2.28 10.29 -14.11
N PHE A 269 -1.72 11.24 -14.88
CA PHE A 269 -0.60 11.00 -15.80
C PHE A 269 0.58 11.94 -15.48
N CYS A 270 1.54 11.40 -14.74
CA CYS A 270 2.45 12.17 -13.90
C CYS A 270 3.87 11.60 -13.84
N PHE A 271 4.08 10.34 -14.25
CA PHE A 271 5.42 9.73 -14.31
C PHE A 271 6.08 9.97 -15.65
N TYR A 272 7.04 10.90 -15.65
CA TYR A 272 7.89 11.23 -16.78
C TYR A 272 9.31 11.45 -16.30
N TYR A 273 10.29 10.82 -16.95
CA TYR A 273 11.67 11.32 -16.87
C TYR A 273 11.71 12.66 -17.61
N HIS A 274 12.05 13.75 -16.93
CA HIS A 274 12.08 15.07 -17.56
C HIS A 274 13.07 15.13 -18.74
N GLU A 275 14.11 14.29 -18.71
CA GLU A 275 15.05 14.10 -19.82
C GLU A 275 14.38 13.58 -21.11
N ASN A 276 13.36 12.71 -21.02
CA ASN A 276 12.62 12.24 -22.20
C ASN A 276 11.94 13.42 -22.91
N LEU A 277 11.33 14.32 -22.14
CA LEU A 277 10.61 15.49 -22.66
C LEU A 277 11.59 16.46 -23.35
N LEU A 278 12.75 16.71 -22.73
CA LEU A 278 13.80 17.53 -23.34
C LEU A 278 14.37 16.88 -24.61
N LEU A 279 14.62 15.57 -24.62
CA LEU A 279 15.13 14.86 -25.80
C LEU A 279 14.12 14.84 -26.97
N LEU A 280 12.82 14.79 -26.70
CA LEU A 280 11.78 14.97 -27.72
C LEU A 280 11.81 16.40 -28.29
N GLN A 281 11.98 17.42 -27.44
CA GLN A 281 12.13 18.82 -27.89
C GLN A 281 13.41 19.00 -28.74
N SER A 282 14.54 18.42 -28.32
CA SER A 282 15.80 18.39 -29.08
C SER A 282 15.70 17.66 -30.42
N ALA A 283 14.73 16.76 -30.60
CA ALA A 283 14.42 16.09 -31.86
C ALA A 283 13.41 16.87 -32.75
N GLY A 284 12.97 18.05 -32.31
CA GLY A 284 12.07 18.94 -33.05
C GLY A 284 10.57 18.79 -32.71
N ALA A 285 10.23 18.32 -31.51
CA ALA A 285 8.86 18.28 -31.03
C ALA A 285 8.40 19.58 -30.33
N GLU A 286 7.21 20.06 -30.70
CA GLU A 286 6.41 20.96 -29.86
C GLU A 286 5.58 20.08 -28.90
N LEU A 287 5.87 20.14 -27.60
CA LEU A 287 5.09 19.40 -26.60
C LEU A 287 3.83 20.19 -26.22
N VAL A 288 2.69 19.52 -26.31
CA VAL A 288 1.36 20.10 -26.05
C VAL A 288 0.74 19.36 -24.87
N GLU A 289 0.86 19.92 -23.68
CA GLU A 289 0.32 19.31 -22.46
C GLU A 289 -1.23 19.35 -22.45
N PHE A 290 -1.87 18.28 -21.99
CA PHE A 290 -3.32 18.19 -21.76
C PHE A 290 -3.62 17.21 -20.62
N SER A 291 -4.73 17.43 -19.91
CA SER A 291 -5.19 16.59 -18.79
C SER A 291 -6.22 15.56 -19.23
N PRO A 292 -5.94 14.24 -19.20
CA PRO A 292 -6.97 13.23 -19.43
C PRO A 292 -8.18 13.29 -18.49
N LEU A 293 -8.02 13.80 -17.27
CA LEU A 293 -9.11 14.01 -16.32
C LEU A 293 -10.07 15.13 -16.73
N ARG A 294 -9.61 16.15 -17.47
CA ARG A 294 -10.31 17.46 -17.58
C ARG A 294 -10.51 17.96 -19.01
N ASP A 295 -9.57 17.66 -19.91
CA ASP A 295 -9.51 18.25 -21.26
C ASP A 295 -10.12 17.36 -22.36
N THR A 296 -10.38 17.99 -23.51
CA THR A 296 -10.62 17.29 -24.79
C THR A 296 -9.34 17.25 -25.62
N LEU A 297 -9.17 16.20 -26.44
CA LEU A 297 -8.00 16.01 -27.31
C LEU A 297 -7.59 17.30 -28.05
N PRO A 298 -6.37 17.84 -27.84
CA PRO A 298 -5.93 19.05 -28.53
C PRO A 298 -5.96 18.91 -30.06
N PRO A 299 -6.36 19.96 -30.80
CA PRO A 299 -6.40 19.91 -32.26
C PRO A 299 -4.99 19.94 -32.87
N ARG A 300 -4.85 19.31 -34.05
CA ARG A 300 -3.61 19.28 -34.85
C ARG A 300 -2.40 18.71 -34.08
N LEU A 301 -2.59 17.58 -33.42
CA LEU A 301 -1.49 16.75 -32.93
C LEU A 301 -1.00 15.83 -34.04
N ASP A 302 0.32 15.69 -34.12
CA ASP A 302 1.05 14.81 -35.02
C ASP A 302 1.37 13.45 -34.33
N GLY A 303 1.36 13.42 -32.98
CA GLY A 303 1.42 12.20 -32.16
C GLY A 303 1.01 12.43 -30.71
N ILE A 304 0.97 11.39 -29.88
CA ILE A 304 0.57 11.44 -28.46
C ILE A 304 1.50 10.56 -27.60
N TYR A 305 1.90 11.06 -26.43
CA TYR A 305 2.65 10.34 -25.41
C TYR A 305 1.87 10.31 -24.09
N PHE A 306 1.58 9.10 -23.61
CA PHE A 306 1.08 8.83 -22.26
C PHE A 306 2.22 8.22 -21.43
N GLY A 307 2.75 8.97 -20.47
CA GLY A 307 3.62 8.44 -19.43
C GLY A 307 2.84 7.60 -18.40
N GLY A 308 3.52 7.24 -17.31
CA GLY A 308 2.90 6.52 -16.20
C GLY A 308 2.12 7.42 -15.24
N GLY A 309 1.55 6.78 -14.22
CA GLY A 309 0.77 7.43 -13.17
C GLY A 309 -0.27 6.47 -12.61
N TYR A 310 -1.42 7.01 -12.22
CA TYR A 310 -2.45 6.33 -11.42
C TYR A 310 -3.86 6.38 -12.03
N PRO A 311 -4.10 5.87 -13.24
CA PRO A 311 -5.45 5.84 -13.80
C PRO A 311 -6.46 5.04 -12.93
N GLU A 312 -5.97 4.11 -12.09
CA GLU A 312 -6.77 3.37 -11.11
C GLU A 312 -7.30 4.21 -9.93
N LEU A 313 -6.74 5.41 -9.68
CA LEU A 313 -7.22 6.31 -8.63
C LEU A 313 -8.33 7.27 -9.09
N TYR A 314 -8.56 7.38 -10.41
CA TYR A 314 -9.47 8.37 -11.01
C TYR A 314 -10.42 7.72 -12.04
N LEU A 315 -10.91 6.53 -11.70
CA LEU A 315 -11.67 5.68 -12.63
C LEU A 315 -13.00 6.30 -13.09
N GLU A 316 -13.67 7.08 -12.23
CA GLU A 316 -14.92 7.75 -12.57
C GLU A 316 -14.67 8.97 -13.48
N GLU A 317 -13.66 9.79 -13.17
CA GLU A 317 -13.26 10.96 -13.97
C GLU A 317 -12.77 10.54 -15.37
N LEU A 318 -11.86 9.57 -15.44
CA LEU A 318 -11.29 9.11 -16.71
C LEU A 318 -12.32 8.39 -17.59
N SER A 319 -13.24 7.61 -17.02
CA SER A 319 -14.30 6.96 -17.79
C SER A 319 -15.44 7.90 -18.20
N SER A 320 -15.72 8.93 -17.39
CA SER A 320 -16.74 9.94 -17.72
C SER A 320 -16.28 10.95 -18.79
N ASN A 321 -14.96 11.16 -18.98
CA ASN A 321 -14.39 11.93 -20.10
C ASN A 321 -14.45 11.18 -21.45
N THR A 322 -15.64 10.68 -21.78
CA THR A 322 -15.98 9.97 -23.02
C THR A 322 -15.57 10.71 -24.30
N ARG A 323 -15.56 12.06 -24.28
CA ARG A 323 -15.09 12.89 -25.40
C ARG A 323 -13.63 12.63 -25.73
N LEU A 324 -12.77 12.60 -24.71
CA LEU A 324 -11.35 12.30 -24.91
C LEU A 324 -11.16 10.82 -25.27
N LEU A 325 -11.80 9.89 -24.56
CA LEU A 325 -11.71 8.45 -24.85
C LEU A 325 -12.01 8.13 -26.33
N TYR A 326 -13.12 8.65 -26.86
CA TYR A 326 -13.46 8.48 -28.27
C TYR A 326 -12.53 9.25 -29.22
N GLY A 327 -12.01 10.41 -28.81
CA GLY A 327 -11.01 11.16 -29.57
C GLY A 327 -9.69 10.40 -29.74
N ILE A 328 -9.14 9.86 -28.65
CA ILE A 328 -7.93 9.03 -28.64
C ILE A 328 -8.14 7.77 -29.48
N ARG A 329 -9.28 7.08 -29.31
CA ARG A 329 -9.61 5.89 -30.09
C ARG A 329 -9.72 6.18 -31.59
N ALA A 330 -10.34 7.31 -31.96
CA ALA A 330 -10.45 7.74 -33.35
C ALA A 330 -9.07 8.11 -33.95
N PHE A 331 -8.20 8.77 -33.17
CA PHE A 331 -6.84 9.09 -33.57
C PHE A 331 -6.01 7.82 -33.83
N ALA A 332 -6.03 6.84 -32.91
CA ALA A 332 -5.36 5.55 -33.09
C ALA A 332 -5.88 4.79 -34.32
N ASN A 333 -7.21 4.67 -34.48
CA ASN A 333 -7.84 4.00 -35.62
C ASN A 333 -7.57 4.68 -36.96
N ALA A 334 -7.24 5.97 -36.97
CA ALA A 334 -6.85 6.73 -38.16
C ALA A 334 -5.36 6.60 -38.52
N GLY A 335 -4.60 5.75 -37.83
CA GLY A 335 -3.15 5.61 -38.00
C GLY A 335 -2.34 6.64 -37.22
N GLY A 336 -2.91 7.28 -36.19
CA GLY A 336 -2.20 8.21 -35.33
C GLY A 336 -1.12 7.54 -34.50
N VAL A 337 0.00 8.23 -34.33
CA VAL A 337 1.15 7.76 -33.54
C VAL A 337 0.87 7.96 -32.06
N ILE A 338 0.80 6.87 -31.28
CA ILE A 338 0.63 6.93 -29.82
C ILE A 338 1.64 6.02 -29.14
N PHE A 339 2.35 6.54 -28.14
CA PHE A 339 3.18 5.76 -27.23
C PHE A 339 2.62 5.84 -25.80
N GLY A 340 2.51 4.70 -25.10
CA GLY A 340 1.97 4.63 -23.73
C GLY A 340 2.80 3.75 -22.79
N GLU A 341 3.12 4.25 -21.61
CA GLU A 341 3.96 3.58 -20.61
C GLU A 341 3.23 3.42 -19.26
N GLY A 342 3.26 2.23 -18.64
CA GLY A 342 2.66 1.96 -17.34
C GLY A 342 1.16 2.28 -17.30
N GLY A 343 0.76 3.32 -16.58
CA GLY A 343 -0.61 3.84 -16.59
C GLY A 343 -1.15 4.18 -17.99
N GLY A 344 -0.28 4.59 -18.92
CA GLY A 344 -0.64 4.76 -20.34
C GLY A 344 -1.16 3.48 -21.01
N LEU A 345 -0.63 2.30 -20.64
CA LEU A 345 -1.14 1.01 -21.10
C LEU A 345 -2.55 0.74 -20.57
N MET A 346 -2.80 1.01 -19.29
CA MET A 346 -4.09 0.81 -18.62
C MET A 346 -5.19 1.71 -19.21
N TYR A 347 -4.85 2.95 -19.59
CA TYR A 347 -5.78 3.90 -20.20
C TYR A 347 -6.08 3.63 -21.68
N LEU A 348 -5.14 3.02 -22.41
CA LEU A 348 -5.34 2.61 -23.80
C LEU A 348 -6.01 1.22 -23.94
N ALA A 349 -6.12 0.48 -22.84
CA ALA A 349 -6.85 -0.79 -22.71
C ALA A 349 -8.36 -0.64 -22.99
N GLN A 350 -9.08 -1.78 -23.02
CA GLN A 350 -10.54 -1.82 -23.07
C GLN A 350 -11.18 -1.24 -21.80
N GLY A 351 -10.49 -1.38 -20.66
CA GLY A 351 -10.91 -0.83 -19.39
C GLY A 351 -10.09 -1.35 -18.21
N ILE A 352 -10.42 -0.83 -17.03
CA ILE A 352 -9.85 -1.22 -15.73
C ILE A 352 -10.94 -1.90 -14.90
N GLU A 353 -10.60 -3.02 -14.25
CA GLU A 353 -11.41 -3.73 -13.24
C GLU A 353 -10.85 -3.38 -11.85
N ASP A 354 -11.71 -2.89 -10.94
CA ASP A 354 -11.33 -2.43 -9.60
C ASP A 354 -11.40 -3.53 -8.52
N GLU A 355 -11.11 -3.18 -7.25
CA GLU A 355 -11.13 -4.13 -6.12
C GLU A 355 -12.52 -4.73 -5.83
N ASP A 356 -13.61 -4.06 -6.22
CA ASP A 356 -15.00 -4.55 -6.10
C ASP A 356 -15.48 -5.24 -7.39
N GLN A 357 -14.58 -5.47 -8.36
CA GLN A 357 -14.80 -6.09 -9.67
C GLN A 357 -15.69 -5.27 -10.63
N GLN A 358 -15.92 -3.99 -10.34
CA GLN A 358 -16.60 -3.07 -11.23
C GLN A 358 -15.69 -2.66 -12.40
N LYS A 359 -16.29 -2.48 -13.58
CA LYS A 359 -15.59 -2.34 -14.87
C LYS A 359 -15.75 -0.96 -15.47
N TRP A 360 -14.64 -0.22 -15.47
CA TRP A 360 -14.54 1.15 -15.96
C TRP A 360 -13.99 1.14 -17.37
N SER A 361 -14.76 1.66 -18.33
CA SER A 361 -14.35 1.68 -19.74
C SER A 361 -13.31 2.77 -19.98
N MET A 362 -12.22 2.40 -20.67
CA MET A 362 -11.14 3.32 -21.06
C MET A 362 -11.12 3.45 -22.60
N CYS A 363 -10.00 3.83 -23.22
CA CYS A 363 -10.00 4.21 -24.65
C CYS A 363 -10.41 3.08 -25.60
N GLY A 364 -10.20 1.82 -25.24
CA GLY A 364 -10.56 0.67 -26.07
C GLY A 364 -9.78 0.59 -27.39
N VAL A 365 -8.51 1.00 -27.37
CA VAL A 365 -7.58 0.78 -28.49
C VAL A 365 -7.10 -0.67 -28.47
N PHE A 366 -6.75 -1.19 -27.29
CA PHE A 366 -6.30 -2.57 -27.13
C PHE A 366 -7.42 -3.50 -26.58
N PRO A 367 -7.50 -4.77 -27.03
CA PRO A 367 -8.59 -5.69 -26.70
C PRO A 367 -8.41 -6.45 -25.36
N PHE A 368 -7.68 -5.86 -24.40
CA PHE A 368 -7.45 -6.43 -23.07
C PHE A 368 -8.01 -5.52 -21.97
N TRP A 369 -8.25 -6.10 -20.80
CA TRP A 369 -8.56 -5.40 -19.56
C TRP A 369 -7.35 -5.40 -18.63
N THR A 370 -7.33 -4.46 -17.69
CA THR A 370 -6.30 -4.34 -16.66
C THR A 370 -6.93 -4.33 -15.28
N ARG A 371 -6.19 -4.76 -14.24
CA ARG A 371 -6.63 -4.69 -12.84
C ARG A 371 -5.44 -4.65 -11.90
N MET A 372 -5.67 -4.21 -10.67
CA MET A 372 -4.64 -4.21 -9.64
C MET A 372 -4.55 -5.59 -8.96
N GLN A 373 -3.32 -5.97 -8.59
CA GLN A 373 -2.97 -7.22 -7.91
C GLN A 373 -1.96 -6.94 -6.80
N HIS A 374 -1.81 -7.86 -5.85
CA HIS A 374 -0.86 -7.69 -4.73
C HIS A 374 0.60 -8.03 -5.08
N VAL A 375 0.86 -8.55 -6.28
CA VAL A 375 2.22 -8.84 -6.78
C VAL A 375 2.81 -7.61 -7.46
N MET A 376 3.87 -7.06 -6.86
CA MET A 376 4.66 -5.97 -7.42
C MET A 376 5.64 -6.49 -8.46
N HIS A 377 5.52 -6.02 -9.70
CA HIS A 377 6.52 -6.20 -10.74
C HIS A 377 7.47 -5.00 -10.70
N MET A 378 8.74 -5.24 -10.34
CA MET A 378 9.78 -4.20 -10.31
C MET A 378 11.11 -4.72 -10.84
N GLY A 379 11.78 -3.92 -11.68
CA GLY A 379 13.19 -4.11 -11.98
C GLY A 379 13.70 -3.28 -13.15
N TYR A 380 15.01 -3.12 -13.21
CA TYR A 380 15.71 -2.63 -14.40
C TYR A 380 15.54 -3.61 -15.57
N VAL A 381 15.27 -3.07 -16.76
CA VAL A 381 15.10 -3.85 -17.99
C VAL A 381 15.80 -3.20 -19.17
N THR A 382 16.45 -4.02 -19.99
CA THR A 382 16.86 -3.64 -21.34
C THR A 382 15.77 -4.08 -22.31
N VAL A 383 15.38 -3.20 -23.23
CA VAL A 383 14.47 -3.52 -24.33
C VAL A 383 15.21 -3.39 -25.66
N THR A 384 14.94 -4.32 -26.57
CA THR A 384 15.48 -4.32 -27.94
C THR A 384 14.31 -4.29 -28.91
N PRO A 385 14.20 -3.25 -29.76
CA PRO A 385 13.15 -3.18 -30.76
C PRO A 385 13.30 -4.27 -31.82
N GLN A 386 12.19 -4.95 -32.12
CA GLN A 386 12.10 -5.98 -33.16
C GLN A 386 11.98 -5.33 -34.55
N GLU A 387 12.24 -6.12 -35.60
CA GLU A 387 12.13 -5.65 -37.01
C GLU A 387 10.74 -5.12 -37.39
N ASN A 388 9.69 -5.56 -36.68
CA ASN A 388 8.31 -5.14 -36.85
C ASN A 388 7.90 -3.95 -35.96
N CYS A 389 8.81 -3.40 -35.14
CA CYS A 389 8.46 -2.34 -34.20
C CYS A 389 8.20 -1.01 -34.93
N VAL A 390 6.98 -0.50 -34.79
CA VAL A 390 6.46 0.58 -35.65
C VAL A 390 6.96 1.96 -35.23
N LEU A 391 7.30 2.14 -33.94
CA LEU A 391 7.77 3.42 -33.36
C LEU A 391 9.29 3.52 -33.23
N PHE A 392 9.97 2.39 -33.06
CA PHE A 392 11.40 2.30 -32.83
C PHE A 392 11.94 1.19 -33.77
N PRO A 393 12.49 1.51 -34.95
CA PRO A 393 13.04 0.48 -35.83
C PRO A 393 14.24 -0.20 -35.17
N ALA A 394 14.53 -1.45 -35.53
CA ALA A 394 15.64 -2.22 -34.96
C ALA A 394 17.02 -1.52 -35.05
N SER A 395 17.18 -0.55 -35.96
CA SER A 395 18.37 0.32 -36.06
C SER A 395 18.58 1.28 -34.87
N VAL A 396 17.57 1.49 -34.01
CA VAL A 396 17.72 2.18 -32.73
C VAL A 396 18.61 1.36 -31.79
N GLY A 397 18.51 0.03 -31.81
CA GLY A 397 19.24 -0.85 -30.88
C GLY A 397 18.68 -0.84 -29.46
N GLU A 398 19.49 -1.24 -28.48
CA GLU A 398 19.05 -1.38 -27.08
C GLU A 398 18.64 -0.03 -26.45
N ILE A 399 17.56 -0.04 -25.67
CA ILE A 399 17.08 1.07 -24.83
C ILE A 399 16.94 0.53 -23.40
N ARG A 400 17.21 1.34 -22.37
CA ARG A 400 17.07 0.96 -20.96
C ARG A 400 15.91 1.68 -20.29
N GLY A 401 15.36 1.03 -19.27
CA GLY A 401 14.26 1.57 -18.47
C GLY A 401 14.02 0.74 -17.22
N GLN A 402 12.85 0.98 -16.61
CA GLN A 402 12.36 0.17 -15.50
C GLN A 402 10.96 -0.39 -15.80
N ILE A 403 10.64 -1.52 -15.20
CA ILE A 403 9.27 -1.95 -14.94
C ILE A 403 8.93 -1.56 -13.50
N TYR A 404 7.77 -0.93 -13.28
CA TYR A 404 7.19 -0.69 -11.97
C TYR A 404 5.65 -0.72 -12.08
N HIS A 405 5.00 -1.81 -11.65
CA HIS A 405 3.53 -1.88 -11.57
C HIS A 405 3.02 -2.94 -10.59
N PHE A 406 1.78 -2.75 -10.15
CA PHE A 406 0.93 -3.73 -9.47
C PHE A 406 -0.23 -4.18 -10.37
N CYS A 407 -0.08 -4.01 -11.70
CA CYS A 407 -1.14 -4.31 -12.67
C CYS A 407 -1.01 -5.72 -13.27
N GLU A 408 -2.11 -6.46 -13.36
CA GLU A 408 -2.29 -7.65 -14.21
C GLU A 408 -3.04 -7.27 -15.50
N MET A 409 -2.73 -7.94 -16.62
CA MET A 409 -3.51 -7.86 -17.86
C MET A 409 -4.33 -9.14 -18.06
N PHE A 410 -5.62 -9.01 -18.37
CA PHE A 410 -6.49 -10.15 -18.63
C PHE A 410 -7.42 -9.93 -19.83
N TYR A 411 -7.95 -11.01 -20.37
CA TYR A 411 -8.74 -11.00 -21.61
C TYR A 411 -10.11 -11.64 -21.37
N ALA A 412 -11.17 -11.05 -21.91
CA ALA A 412 -12.52 -11.60 -21.82
C ALA A 412 -12.71 -12.89 -22.64
N ASN A 413 -11.81 -13.17 -23.60
CA ASN A 413 -11.72 -14.43 -24.34
C ASN A 413 -10.24 -14.78 -24.55
N SER A 414 -9.84 -16.00 -24.19
CA SER A 414 -8.43 -16.46 -24.19
C SER A 414 -7.75 -16.43 -25.56
N SER A 415 -8.54 -16.44 -26.65
CA SER A 415 -8.06 -16.37 -28.03
C SER A 415 -7.58 -14.97 -28.46
N ALA A 416 -7.86 -13.92 -27.68
CA ALA A 416 -7.47 -12.54 -28.01
C ALA A 416 -5.98 -12.21 -27.73
N ILE A 417 -5.27 -13.04 -26.95
CA ILE A 417 -3.86 -12.86 -26.58
C ILE A 417 -2.94 -12.71 -27.81
N ASN A 418 -3.24 -13.42 -28.90
CA ASN A 418 -2.40 -13.45 -30.11
C ASN A 418 -2.71 -12.31 -31.11
N LEU A 419 -3.56 -11.33 -30.77
CA LEU A 419 -4.01 -10.28 -31.70
C LEU A 419 -3.10 -9.05 -31.76
N CYS A 420 -2.27 -8.82 -30.74
CA CYS A 420 -1.36 -7.67 -30.69
C CYS A 420 0.05 -8.12 -31.07
N ALA A 421 0.69 -7.43 -32.01
CA ALA A 421 2.12 -7.64 -32.25
C ALA A 421 2.93 -7.14 -31.05
N LYS A 422 4.00 -7.84 -30.69
CA LYS A 422 4.98 -7.38 -29.69
C LYS A 422 6.14 -6.69 -30.42
N GLY A 423 6.49 -5.49 -29.98
CA GLY A 423 7.52 -4.65 -30.60
C GLY A 423 8.88 -4.70 -29.89
N PHE A 424 8.92 -5.14 -28.63
CA PHE A 424 10.16 -5.30 -27.87
C PHE A 424 10.44 -6.77 -27.55
N ILE A 425 11.71 -7.14 -27.59
CA ILE A 425 12.26 -8.20 -26.73
C ILE A 425 12.73 -7.50 -25.45
N THR A 426 12.35 -8.01 -24.29
CA THR A 426 12.71 -7.43 -22.99
C THR A 426 13.49 -8.42 -22.15
N LYS A 427 14.59 -7.95 -21.57
CA LYS A 427 15.49 -8.74 -20.73
C LYS A 427 15.44 -8.20 -19.31
N ALA A 428 14.83 -8.98 -18.41
CA ALA A 428 14.72 -8.63 -17.00
C ALA A 428 15.99 -9.04 -16.25
N GLU A 429 16.63 -8.06 -15.59
CA GLU A 429 17.93 -8.28 -14.93
C GLU A 429 17.81 -9.00 -13.58
N TYR A 430 16.74 -8.76 -12.80
CA TYR A 430 16.84 -8.90 -11.33
C TYR A 430 15.79 -9.70 -10.55
N GLN A 431 14.87 -10.42 -11.22
CA GLN A 431 13.93 -11.34 -10.52
C GLN A 431 13.75 -12.70 -11.21
N LYS A 432 13.72 -12.73 -12.55
CA LYS A 432 13.84 -13.95 -13.36
C LYS A 432 14.72 -13.63 -14.58
N PRO A 433 16.01 -14.02 -14.59
CA PRO A 433 16.86 -13.82 -15.76
C PRO A 433 16.31 -14.58 -16.95
N GLY A 434 15.83 -13.84 -17.95
CA GLY A 434 15.15 -14.38 -19.12
C GLY A 434 14.78 -13.30 -20.12
N GLU A 435 14.45 -13.74 -21.33
CA GLU A 435 13.90 -12.91 -22.39
C GLU A 435 12.38 -13.14 -22.47
N ASP A 436 11.62 -12.06 -22.50
CA ASP A 436 10.17 -12.03 -22.65
C ASP A 436 9.80 -11.00 -23.74
N PHE A 437 8.55 -10.97 -24.17
CA PHE A 437 8.08 -10.09 -25.24
C PHE A 437 7.17 -9.00 -24.69
N GLU A 438 7.50 -7.73 -24.97
CA GLU A 438 6.76 -6.57 -24.47
C GLU A 438 6.47 -5.54 -25.58
N GLY A 439 5.78 -4.45 -25.26
CA GLY A 439 5.44 -3.40 -26.22
C GLY A 439 4.34 -3.86 -27.17
N PHE A 440 3.10 -3.96 -26.69
CA PHE A 440 1.94 -4.35 -27.48
C PHE A 440 1.62 -3.27 -28.53
N MET A 441 1.47 -3.65 -29.80
CA MET A 441 1.23 -2.73 -30.92
C MET A 441 -0.11 -2.97 -31.61
N TYR A 442 -0.77 -1.87 -31.97
CA TYR A 442 -1.96 -1.80 -32.81
C TYR A 442 -1.81 -0.64 -33.81
N GLY A 443 -1.54 -0.98 -35.08
CA GLY A 443 -1.21 0.03 -36.10
C GLY A 443 0.02 0.85 -35.69
N ASN A 444 -0.12 2.18 -35.68
CA ASN A 444 0.91 3.12 -35.23
C ASN A 444 0.83 3.45 -33.72
N THR A 445 0.04 2.70 -32.93
CA THR A 445 -0.06 2.84 -31.47
C THR A 445 0.65 1.70 -30.76
N MET A 446 1.44 2.00 -29.70
CA MET A 446 2.23 1.03 -28.94
C MET A 446 2.15 1.31 -27.43
N VAL A 447 2.01 0.26 -26.61
CA VAL A 447 1.95 0.37 -25.15
C VAL A 447 2.83 -0.66 -24.44
N SER A 448 3.41 -0.27 -23.29
CA SER A 448 4.25 -1.16 -22.48
C SER A 448 4.14 -0.88 -20.97
N PHE A 449 4.45 -1.87 -20.14
CA PHE A 449 4.73 -1.65 -18.71
C PHE A 449 6.16 -1.14 -18.43
N VAL A 450 7.01 -1.04 -19.45
CA VAL A 450 8.34 -0.44 -19.33
C VAL A 450 8.23 1.08 -19.43
N HIS A 451 8.85 1.78 -18.47
CA HIS A 451 9.18 3.20 -18.57
C HIS A 451 10.60 3.34 -19.11
N LEU A 452 10.72 3.69 -20.40
CA LEU A 452 11.99 3.90 -21.09
C LEU A 452 12.62 5.23 -20.66
N HIS A 453 13.93 5.25 -20.49
CA HIS A 453 14.67 6.49 -20.31
C HIS A 453 15.43 6.79 -21.60
N PHE A 454 14.93 7.70 -22.44
CA PHE A 454 15.53 8.02 -23.75
C PHE A 454 16.99 8.49 -23.64
N GLY A 455 17.40 9.05 -22.50
CA GLY A 455 18.82 9.31 -22.20
C GLY A 455 19.74 8.07 -22.31
N SER A 456 19.23 6.84 -22.17
CA SER A 456 20.03 5.62 -22.39
C SER A 456 20.43 5.46 -23.86
N ASN A 457 19.60 5.97 -24.77
CA ASN A 457 19.78 5.90 -26.22
C ASN A 457 18.92 6.98 -26.91
N PRO A 458 19.45 8.22 -27.09
CA PRO A 458 18.66 9.34 -27.61
C PRO A 458 18.06 9.16 -29.01
N SER A 459 18.53 8.18 -29.79
CA SER A 459 17.92 7.84 -31.10
C SER A 459 16.47 7.35 -30.97
N ALA A 460 16.06 6.85 -29.80
CA ALA A 460 14.67 6.49 -29.51
C ALA A 460 13.74 7.73 -29.55
N ALA A 461 14.17 8.86 -28.96
CA ALA A 461 13.41 10.11 -29.01
C ALA A 461 13.33 10.66 -30.45
N GLN A 462 14.46 10.62 -31.18
CA GLN A 462 14.52 11.02 -32.59
C GLN A 462 13.56 10.19 -33.46
N SER A 463 13.57 8.86 -33.29
CA SER A 463 12.67 7.93 -33.97
C SER A 463 11.20 8.23 -33.71
N LEU A 464 10.81 8.49 -32.46
CA LEU A 464 9.40 8.79 -32.12
C LEU A 464 8.94 10.11 -32.76
N VAL A 465 9.77 11.16 -32.74
CA VAL A 465 9.43 12.45 -33.38
C VAL A 465 9.39 12.34 -34.90
N GLU A 466 10.35 11.63 -35.51
CA GLU A 466 10.35 11.40 -36.96
C GLU A 466 9.17 10.53 -37.41
N ARG A 467 8.78 9.53 -36.62
CA ARG A 467 7.57 8.73 -36.89
C ARG A 467 6.30 9.58 -36.90
N CYS A 468 6.13 10.43 -35.88
CA CYS A 468 5.05 11.42 -35.84
C CYS A 468 5.09 12.36 -37.06
N ARG A 469 6.29 12.77 -37.52
CA ARG A 469 6.49 13.62 -38.71
C ARG A 469 6.02 12.96 -40.02
N MET A 470 6.12 11.64 -40.14
CA MET A 470 5.73 10.90 -41.35
C MET A 470 4.22 10.63 -41.46
N ASP A 471 3.52 10.32 -40.36
CA ASP A 471 2.09 9.96 -40.38
C ASP A 471 1.11 11.16 -40.32
N THR A 472 1.61 12.39 -40.20
CA THR A 472 0.83 13.63 -39.94
C THR A 472 -0.45 13.83 -40.75
N THR A 473 -0.53 13.37 -41.99
CA THR A 473 -1.62 13.73 -42.91
C THR A 473 -2.96 13.03 -42.65
N LYS A 474 -2.99 11.89 -41.96
CA LYS A 474 -4.23 11.09 -41.81
C LYS A 474 -4.94 11.32 -40.47
N ALA A 475 -4.23 11.22 -39.36
CA ALA A 475 -4.84 11.22 -38.02
C ALA A 475 -5.42 12.58 -37.59
N ALA A 476 -4.73 13.69 -37.88
CA ALA A 476 -5.14 15.03 -37.48
C ALA A 476 -6.48 15.48 -38.10
N ALA A 477 -6.80 15.00 -39.32
CA ALA A 477 -8.06 15.28 -40.00
C ALA A 477 -9.23 14.49 -39.37
N VAL A 478 -9.02 13.20 -39.09
CA VAL A 478 -10.07 12.34 -38.51
C VAL A 478 -10.37 12.73 -37.06
N ALA A 479 -9.36 13.04 -36.24
CA ALA A 479 -9.58 13.47 -34.86
C ALA A 479 -10.42 14.76 -34.77
N ALA A 480 -10.15 15.74 -35.64
CA ALA A 480 -10.92 16.99 -35.70
C ALA A 480 -12.39 16.74 -36.10
N ALA A 481 -12.64 15.85 -37.07
CA ALA A 481 -13.99 15.45 -37.47
C ALA A 481 -14.73 14.67 -36.36
N SER A 482 -14.06 13.70 -35.73
CA SER A 482 -14.64 12.85 -34.69
C SER A 482 -15.02 13.63 -33.42
N ALA A 483 -14.16 14.54 -32.95
CA ALA A 483 -14.46 15.40 -31.81
C ALA A 483 -15.72 16.26 -32.04
N SER A 484 -15.90 16.77 -33.27
CA SER A 484 -17.10 17.54 -33.64
C SER A 484 -18.36 16.68 -33.76
N ALA A 485 -18.24 15.38 -34.10
CA ALA A 485 -19.37 14.47 -34.24
C ALA A 485 -19.88 13.90 -32.89
N VAL A 486 -18.96 13.60 -31.96
CA VAL A 486 -19.29 13.10 -30.61
C VAL A 486 -20.21 14.07 -29.85
N ALA A 487 -20.04 15.38 -30.08
CA ALA A 487 -20.86 16.42 -29.44
C ALA A 487 -22.35 16.42 -29.85
N ALA A 488 -22.75 15.69 -30.90
CA ALA A 488 -24.08 15.79 -31.51
C ALA A 488 -24.96 14.53 -31.43
N ALA A 489 -24.39 13.32 -31.43
CA ALA A 489 -25.17 12.10 -31.73
C ALA A 489 -24.76 10.79 -31.02
N GLY A 490 -23.81 10.82 -30.07
CA GLY A 490 -23.49 9.65 -29.23
C GLY A 490 -22.67 8.52 -29.91
N PRO A 491 -22.48 7.36 -29.23
CA PRO A 491 -21.39 6.42 -29.53
C PRO A 491 -21.45 5.78 -30.94
N VAL A 492 -22.64 5.37 -31.38
CA VAL A 492 -22.81 4.72 -32.70
C VAL A 492 -22.53 5.71 -33.84
N ALA A 493 -22.97 6.96 -33.68
CA ALA A 493 -22.70 8.01 -34.65
C ALA A 493 -21.23 8.42 -34.67
N ALA A 494 -20.55 8.43 -33.52
CA ALA A 494 -19.10 8.69 -33.44
C ALA A 494 -18.28 7.63 -34.19
N ALA A 495 -18.61 6.34 -34.01
CA ALA A 495 -17.96 5.25 -34.74
C ALA A 495 -18.21 5.33 -36.26
N ALA A 496 -19.46 5.60 -36.66
CA ALA A 496 -19.83 5.79 -38.06
C ALA A 496 -19.13 7.01 -38.70
N ALA A 497 -19.05 8.14 -37.99
CA ALA A 497 -18.38 9.35 -38.46
C ALA A 497 -16.85 9.15 -38.59
N GLY A 498 -16.22 8.47 -37.64
CA GLY A 498 -14.79 8.12 -37.72
C GLY A 498 -14.50 7.20 -38.92
N ALA A 499 -15.32 6.18 -39.14
CA ALA A 499 -15.20 5.29 -40.30
C ALA A 499 -15.43 6.03 -41.64
N ALA A 500 -16.43 6.91 -41.70
CA ALA A 500 -16.70 7.73 -42.89
C ALA A 500 -15.56 8.73 -43.18
N ALA A 501 -15.00 9.37 -42.16
CA ALA A 501 -13.85 10.26 -42.30
C ALA A 501 -12.59 9.51 -42.77
N ALA A 502 -12.31 8.33 -42.20
CA ALA A 502 -11.21 7.48 -42.66
C ALA A 502 -11.40 7.03 -44.12
N SER A 503 -12.62 6.66 -44.52
CA SER A 503 -12.95 6.29 -45.90
C SER A 503 -12.77 7.46 -46.87
N ALA A 504 -13.24 8.66 -46.52
CA ALA A 504 -13.10 9.85 -47.35
C ALA A 504 -11.63 10.29 -47.51
N VAL A 505 -10.81 10.13 -46.47
CA VAL A 505 -9.35 10.36 -46.55
C VAL A 505 -8.68 9.30 -47.43
N ALA A 506 -9.10 8.03 -47.37
CA ALA A 506 -8.57 6.98 -48.24
C ALA A 506 -8.94 7.20 -49.72
N GLU A 507 -10.17 7.61 -50.02
CA GLU A 507 -10.60 7.98 -51.38
C GLU A 507 -9.83 9.21 -51.91
N ALA A 508 -9.64 10.25 -51.09
CA ALA A 508 -8.86 11.43 -51.46
C ALA A 508 -7.38 11.14 -51.70
N MET A 509 -6.83 10.06 -51.12
CA MET A 509 -5.46 9.58 -51.33
C MET A 509 -5.34 8.53 -52.45
N GLY A 510 -6.45 8.02 -53.00
CA GLY A 510 -6.46 6.98 -54.02
C GLY A 510 -6.15 5.55 -53.54
N GLU A 511 -6.11 5.32 -52.21
CA GLU A 511 -5.72 4.03 -51.62
C GLU A 511 -6.91 3.07 -51.45
N SER A 512 -7.19 2.28 -52.49
CA SER A 512 -8.28 1.30 -52.46
C SER A 512 -7.84 -0.06 -51.89
N LYS A 513 -8.16 -0.35 -50.61
CA LYS A 513 -8.76 -1.64 -50.16
C LYS A 513 -9.08 -1.74 -48.65
N SER A 514 -10.30 -2.24 -48.40
CA SER A 514 -10.72 -3.03 -47.22
C SER A 514 -10.34 -2.54 -45.81
N LEU A 515 -11.13 -1.61 -45.27
CA LEU A 515 -11.48 -1.63 -43.84
C LEU A 515 -12.60 -2.68 -43.63
N VAL A 516 -12.55 -3.42 -42.53
CA VAL A 516 -13.57 -4.43 -42.18
C VAL A 516 -14.69 -3.76 -41.36
N PRO A 517 -15.98 -3.89 -41.75
CA PRO A 517 -17.08 -3.29 -40.99
C PRO A 517 -17.28 -3.91 -39.59
N TYR A 518 -17.69 -3.07 -38.64
CA TYR A 518 -18.07 -3.49 -37.29
C TYR A 518 -19.31 -4.39 -37.31
N GLN A 519 -19.23 -5.56 -36.67
CA GLN A 519 -20.38 -6.37 -36.28
C GLN A 519 -20.58 -6.29 -34.76
N SER A 520 -21.83 -6.16 -34.32
CA SER A 520 -22.20 -6.10 -32.90
C SER A 520 -22.00 -7.44 -32.21
N VAL A 521 -21.61 -7.40 -30.94
CA VAL A 521 -21.44 -8.60 -30.10
C VAL A 521 -22.82 -9.11 -29.65
N SER A 522 -23.51 -9.82 -30.54
CA SER A 522 -24.79 -10.48 -30.27
C SER A 522 -24.89 -11.88 -30.90
N ASP A 523 -24.40 -12.08 -32.12
CA ASP A 523 -24.72 -13.26 -32.94
C ASP A 523 -23.48 -14.00 -33.47
N TYR A 524 -22.87 -14.85 -32.61
CA TYR A 524 -21.77 -15.76 -32.99
C TYR A 524 -22.14 -17.24 -32.73
N SER A 525 -23.23 -17.71 -33.34
CA SER A 525 -23.73 -19.09 -33.17
C SER A 525 -24.05 -19.85 -34.47
N ALA A 526 -23.56 -19.39 -35.65
CA ALA A 526 -23.58 -20.20 -36.88
C ALA A 526 -22.58 -19.71 -37.95
N LEU A 527 -21.40 -20.34 -38.08
CA LEU A 527 -20.55 -20.20 -39.28
C LEU A 527 -19.64 -21.44 -39.50
N THR A 528 -20.18 -22.47 -40.15
CA THR A 528 -19.48 -23.72 -40.42
C THR A 528 -18.52 -23.60 -41.60
N LEU A 529 -17.21 -23.52 -41.33
CA LEU A 529 -16.15 -23.44 -42.34
C LEU A 529 -16.11 -24.68 -43.25
N ARG A 530 -16.42 -24.50 -44.55
CA ARG A 530 -16.21 -25.52 -45.59
C ARG A 530 -14.72 -25.63 -45.94
N ARG A 531 -14.19 -26.85 -45.97
CA ARG A 531 -12.83 -27.14 -46.46
C ARG A 531 -12.76 -27.13 -48.00
N THR A 532 -11.88 -26.30 -48.56
CA THR A 532 -11.24 -26.49 -49.88
C THR A 532 -9.91 -25.73 -49.91
N GLY A 533 -8.81 -26.36 -50.33
CA GLY A 533 -7.50 -25.71 -50.45
C GLY A 533 -6.33 -26.61 -50.06
N SER A 534 -5.83 -27.38 -51.02
CA SER A 534 -4.60 -28.18 -50.89
C SER A 534 -3.37 -27.36 -51.25
N PHE A 535 -2.27 -27.52 -50.50
CA PHE A 535 -0.92 -27.14 -50.95
C PHE A 535 0.12 -28.19 -50.54
N ASP A 536 1.26 -28.18 -51.23
CA ASP A 536 2.06 -29.36 -51.53
C ASP A 536 3.42 -29.44 -50.80
N LEU A 537 3.97 -30.65 -50.67
CA LEU A 537 5.16 -30.96 -49.86
C LEU A 537 6.48 -30.90 -50.67
N GLY A 538 6.98 -29.69 -50.87
CA GLY A 538 8.28 -29.42 -51.52
C GLY A 538 9.49 -29.83 -50.67
N SER A 539 10.02 -31.05 -50.87
CA SER A 539 11.15 -31.58 -50.10
C SER A 539 12.54 -31.04 -50.51
N ARG A 540 13.46 -30.90 -49.53
CA ARG A 540 14.92 -31.10 -49.70
C ARG A 540 15.57 -31.58 -48.39
N ARG A 541 16.78 -32.16 -48.47
CA ARG A 541 17.22 -33.26 -47.57
C ARG A 541 18.75 -33.36 -47.44
N LYS A 542 19.22 -33.98 -46.34
CA LYS A 542 20.63 -34.32 -45.95
C LYS A 542 21.38 -33.18 -45.21
N SER A 543 22.34 -33.46 -44.31
CA SER A 543 23.03 -34.74 -43.97
C SER A 543 23.25 -34.94 -42.45
N HIS A 544 23.49 -36.19 -42.03
CA HIS A 544 23.83 -36.61 -40.66
C HIS A 544 25.32 -36.92 -40.48
N GLU A 545 25.83 -36.74 -39.25
CA GLU A 545 26.70 -37.63 -38.44
C GLU A 545 26.85 -36.95 -37.04
N GLY A 546 27.13 -37.56 -35.88
CA GLY A 546 27.36 -38.95 -35.44
C GLY A 546 28.46 -38.95 -34.34
N ARG A 547 28.34 -39.48 -33.10
CA ARG A 547 27.40 -40.37 -32.35
C ARG A 547 27.23 -39.80 -30.90
N ARG A 548 26.35 -40.20 -29.95
CA ARG A 548 25.88 -41.51 -29.40
C ARG A 548 27.02 -42.28 -28.68
N ILE A 549 26.93 -42.87 -27.48
CA ILE A 549 25.89 -43.46 -26.56
C ILE A 549 26.38 -43.20 -25.09
N ASN A 550 25.68 -43.16 -23.92
CA ASN A 550 24.36 -43.55 -23.34
C ASN A 550 23.99 -42.54 -22.19
N GLY A 551 22.91 -42.63 -21.39
CA GLY A 551 21.65 -43.39 -21.52
C GLY A 551 21.04 -43.96 -20.22
N ARG A 552 19.86 -43.46 -19.81
CA ARG A 552 18.77 -44.26 -19.19
C ARG A 552 17.42 -43.55 -19.33
N LEU A 553 16.38 -44.30 -19.68
CA LEU A 553 15.00 -43.81 -19.82
C LEU A 553 14.10 -44.91 -19.25
N VAL A 554 13.13 -44.54 -18.40
CA VAL A 554 12.09 -45.44 -17.86
C VAL A 554 10.73 -44.78 -18.12
N ARG A 555 9.68 -45.59 -18.22
CA ARG A 555 8.42 -45.29 -18.90
C ARG A 555 7.22 -45.64 -18.00
N SER A 556 6.01 -45.50 -18.55
CA SER A 556 4.75 -46.13 -18.11
C SER A 556 4.07 -45.64 -16.84
N GLU A 557 2.75 -45.69 -16.72
CA GLU A 557 1.56 -45.58 -17.63
C GLU A 557 0.33 -45.56 -16.65
N SER A 558 -0.94 -45.28 -16.94
CA SER A 558 -1.77 -45.13 -18.17
C SER A 558 -2.49 -43.74 -18.14
N GLU A 559 -3.57 -43.33 -18.83
CA GLU A 559 -4.76 -43.94 -19.49
C GLU A 559 -5.78 -44.60 -18.53
N ILE A 560 -7.12 -44.63 -18.75
CA ILE A 560 -7.97 -44.14 -19.86
C ILE A 560 -8.96 -43.05 -19.31
N TRP A 561 -10.19 -42.71 -19.73
CA TRP A 561 -11.26 -43.24 -20.63
C TRP A 561 -12.07 -42.07 -21.25
N VAL A 562 -12.91 -42.35 -22.26
CA VAL A 562 -14.01 -41.49 -22.76
C VAL A 562 -15.29 -42.32 -22.87
N GLY A 563 -16.45 -41.76 -22.53
CA GLY A 563 -17.75 -42.45 -22.62
C GLY A 563 -18.72 -41.76 -23.59
N GLN A 564 -19.03 -42.42 -24.71
CA GLN A 564 -20.09 -42.01 -25.64
C GLN A 564 -21.33 -42.89 -25.42
N LEU A 565 -22.51 -42.27 -25.30
CA LEU A 565 -23.78 -42.98 -25.11
C LEU A 565 -24.83 -42.45 -26.10
N ASP A 566 -25.05 -43.22 -27.17
CA ASP A 566 -26.21 -43.10 -28.04
C ASP A 566 -27.08 -44.34 -27.85
N GLN A 567 -28.35 -44.14 -27.48
CA GLN A 567 -29.38 -45.11 -27.82
C GLN A 567 -30.77 -44.49 -27.88
N LYS A 568 -31.34 -44.49 -29.09
CA LYS A 568 -32.80 -44.41 -29.28
C LYS A 568 -33.46 -45.65 -28.68
N ASN A 569 -34.21 -45.48 -27.60
CA ASN A 569 -35.47 -46.20 -27.37
C ASN A 569 -36.27 -45.46 -26.29
N GLY A 570 -37.57 -45.31 -26.49
CA GLY A 570 -38.40 -44.42 -25.69
C GLY A 570 -39.18 -45.11 -24.58
N SER A 571 -39.29 -44.45 -23.43
CA SER A 571 -40.42 -44.61 -22.52
C SER A 571 -40.76 -43.26 -21.87
N TYR A 572 -42.02 -42.85 -21.96
CA TYR A 572 -42.56 -41.75 -21.16
C TYR A 572 -43.25 -42.34 -19.93
N SER A 573 -43.06 -41.72 -18.77
CA SER A 573 -44.00 -41.79 -17.66
C SER A 573 -44.27 -40.38 -17.15
N LYS A 574 -45.55 -40.06 -16.91
CA LYS A 574 -46.03 -38.68 -16.68
C LYS A 574 -47.12 -38.67 -15.61
N VAL A 575 -46.74 -38.32 -14.38
CA VAL A 575 -47.62 -37.88 -13.30
C VAL A 575 -46.80 -36.91 -12.43
N GLY A 576 -47.26 -35.73 -12.05
CA GLY A 576 -48.45 -34.95 -12.46
C GLY A 576 -48.12 -33.47 -12.24
N GLY A 577 -49.00 -32.53 -12.60
CA GLY A 577 -48.70 -31.11 -12.40
C GLY A 577 -49.92 -30.22 -12.27
N GLU A 578 -49.70 -29.04 -11.71
CA GLU A 578 -50.61 -27.89 -11.75
C GLU A 578 -49.86 -26.66 -12.28
N ILE A 579 -50.61 -25.73 -12.86
CA ILE A 579 -50.18 -24.49 -13.53
C ILE A 579 -51.23 -23.41 -13.15
N ILE A 580 -50.99 -22.11 -13.44
CA ILE A 580 -51.90 -20.93 -13.37
C ILE A 580 -51.73 -20.11 -12.08
N ARG A 581 -51.54 -18.77 -12.08
CA ARG A 581 -51.29 -17.77 -13.15
C ARG A 581 -50.73 -16.46 -12.57
N SER A 582 -49.99 -15.68 -13.37
CA SER A 582 -50.18 -14.22 -13.59
C SER A 582 -49.20 -13.79 -14.71
N ASN A 583 -49.60 -13.26 -15.87
CA ASN A 583 -50.42 -12.08 -16.20
C ASN A 583 -49.73 -10.73 -15.96
N VAL A 584 -49.07 -10.22 -17.02
CA VAL A 584 -48.87 -8.79 -17.29
C VAL A 584 -49.26 -8.57 -18.75
N GLU A 585 -50.19 -7.65 -19.02
CA GLU A 585 -50.64 -7.30 -20.38
C GLU A 585 -50.09 -5.94 -20.81
N TYR A 586 -50.10 -5.69 -22.13
CA TYR A 586 -49.60 -4.47 -22.76
C TYR A 586 -50.72 -3.85 -23.62
N SER A 587 -51.17 -2.62 -23.32
CA SER A 587 -51.89 -1.77 -24.30
C SER A 587 -52.00 -0.31 -23.85
N PRO A 588 -52.15 0.65 -24.80
CA PRO A 588 -51.98 2.08 -24.54
C PRO A 588 -53.29 2.86 -24.42
N VAL A 589 -53.19 4.10 -23.91
CA VAL A 589 -54.21 5.15 -24.09
C VAL A 589 -53.51 6.47 -24.44
N ALA A 590 -54.08 7.23 -25.38
CA ALA A 590 -53.67 8.59 -25.69
C ALA A 590 -54.90 9.51 -25.80
N SER A 591 -54.87 10.68 -25.17
CA SER A 591 -55.92 11.70 -25.31
C SER A 591 -55.38 13.14 -25.31
N LYS A 592 -55.89 13.89 -26.28
CA LYS A 592 -55.47 15.20 -26.80
C LYS A 592 -55.54 16.41 -25.83
N ALA A 593 -54.76 17.42 -26.23
CA ALA A 593 -55.06 18.88 -26.22
C ALA A 593 -54.74 19.74 -24.99
N GLY A 594 -54.21 20.95 -25.25
CA GLY A 594 -53.90 21.98 -24.25
C GLY A 594 -52.91 23.05 -24.74
N PHE A 595 -53.29 23.90 -25.70
CA PHE A 595 -52.46 25.00 -26.20
C PHE A 595 -52.71 26.27 -25.37
N ALA A 596 -51.67 26.86 -24.75
CA ALA A 596 -51.74 28.22 -24.17
C ALA A 596 -50.34 28.84 -24.01
N SER A 597 -50.21 30.14 -24.30
CA SER A 597 -48.98 30.91 -24.19
C SER A 597 -49.20 32.20 -23.39
N THR A 598 -48.22 32.62 -22.57
CA THR A 598 -48.17 34.01 -22.06
C THR A 598 -46.74 34.50 -21.77
N LYS A 599 -46.54 35.82 -21.73
CA LYS A 599 -45.26 36.52 -21.56
C LYS A 599 -45.22 37.35 -20.25
N GLY A 600 -44.03 37.54 -19.66
CA GLY A 600 -43.69 38.53 -18.62
C GLY A 600 -42.28 38.22 -18.08
N LYS A 601 -41.29 39.13 -17.96
CA LYS A 601 -41.20 40.45 -17.30
C LYS A 601 -41.56 40.40 -15.79
N GLY A 602 -40.71 40.80 -14.83
CA GLY A 602 -39.30 41.25 -14.86
C GLY A 602 -38.93 42.10 -13.60
N HIS A 603 -37.65 42.50 -13.43
CA HIS A 603 -37.07 43.27 -12.28
C HIS A 603 -36.93 42.45 -10.96
N GLY A 604 -36.03 42.78 -10.00
CA GLY A 604 -34.93 43.77 -9.97
C GLY A 604 -34.39 44.03 -8.52
N ALA A 605 -33.20 44.66 -8.39
CA ALA A 605 -32.41 44.93 -7.15
C ALA A 605 -31.79 43.68 -6.46
N ARG A 606 -30.54 43.63 -5.93
CA ARG A 606 -29.38 44.55 -5.77
C ARG A 606 -29.34 45.51 -4.55
N GLU A 607 -28.47 45.18 -3.59
CA GLU A 607 -27.73 45.97 -2.57
C GLU A 607 -27.03 44.90 -1.67
N ASP A 608 -25.72 44.80 -1.37
CA ASP A 608 -24.51 45.67 -1.23
C ASP A 608 -24.21 46.18 0.20
N ILE A 609 -23.18 45.56 0.85
CA ILE A 609 -22.10 46.19 1.70
C ILE A 609 -22.58 46.77 3.07
N GLU A 610 -21.90 46.76 4.24
CA GLU A 610 -20.46 46.88 4.60
C GLU A 610 -20.02 46.15 5.92
N VAL A 611 -18.84 46.50 6.44
CA VAL A 611 -18.04 45.90 7.56
C VAL A 611 -17.72 46.98 8.62
N VAL A 612 -17.36 46.64 9.89
CA VAL A 612 -16.31 47.36 10.70
C VAL A 612 -15.99 46.69 12.07
N ASN A 613 -14.79 46.96 12.60
CA ASN A 613 -14.13 46.40 13.80
C ASN A 613 -14.50 47.06 15.16
N SER A 614 -14.24 46.37 16.29
CA SER A 614 -13.40 46.82 17.44
C SER A 614 -13.50 45.90 18.69
N LYS A 615 -12.86 46.22 19.85
CA LYS A 615 -11.46 45.93 20.25
C LYS A 615 -11.30 46.14 21.79
N GLU A 616 -10.29 45.53 22.46
CA GLU A 616 -9.74 45.89 23.81
C GLU A 616 -10.66 45.71 25.07
N HIS A 617 -10.24 45.61 26.37
CA HIS A 617 -8.95 45.32 27.06
C HIS A 617 -9.13 44.98 28.59
N ARG A 618 -8.24 44.14 29.20
CA ARG A 618 -7.71 44.18 30.64
C ARG A 618 -8.70 43.98 31.84
N GLN A 619 -8.34 43.74 33.13
CA GLN A 619 -7.14 43.26 33.89
C GLN A 619 -7.53 42.80 35.35
N HIS A 620 -6.79 41.83 35.95
CA HIS A 620 -6.59 41.49 37.42
C HIS A 620 -7.81 41.30 38.38
N GLY A 621 -7.72 40.71 39.59
CA GLY A 621 -6.60 40.15 40.41
C GLY A 621 -7.07 39.22 41.57
N ASP A 622 -6.19 38.89 42.54
CA ASP A 622 -6.21 37.69 43.41
C ASP A 622 -6.79 37.82 44.87
N ILE A 623 -6.52 36.80 45.74
CA ILE A 623 -6.77 36.62 47.22
C ILE A 623 -8.10 35.88 47.57
N VAL A 624 -8.20 34.64 48.14
CA VAL A 624 -7.62 33.92 49.33
C VAL A 624 -8.38 34.28 50.65
N ASP A 625 -9.10 33.41 51.40
CA ASP A 625 -8.67 32.17 52.12
C ASP A 625 -9.82 31.34 52.79
N SER A 626 -9.50 30.09 53.23
CA SER A 626 -9.99 29.27 54.37
C SER A 626 -11.48 28.88 54.67
N ASN A 627 -11.70 27.56 54.86
CA ASN A 627 -12.51 26.81 55.86
C ASN A 627 -13.97 27.23 56.22
N SER A 628 -15.01 26.38 56.10
CA SER A 628 -15.24 25.19 56.98
C SER A 628 -16.57 24.41 56.71
N ASN A 629 -16.76 23.31 57.45
CA ASN A 629 -17.71 22.18 57.40
C ASN A 629 -19.23 22.29 57.01
N GLU A 630 -19.65 21.20 56.34
CA GLU A 630 -20.83 20.33 56.60
C GLU A 630 -22.27 20.56 56.04
N ALA A 631 -22.86 19.40 55.70
CA ALA A 631 -24.27 19.00 55.73
C ALA A 631 -25.32 19.55 54.70
N ALA A 632 -25.45 18.77 53.62
CA ALA A 632 -26.72 18.27 53.05
C ALA A 632 -27.66 19.16 52.19
N ALA A 633 -28.17 18.52 51.13
CA ALA A 633 -29.42 18.79 50.38
C ALA A 633 -29.69 20.22 49.82
N THR A 634 -29.31 20.44 48.56
CA THR A 634 -30.25 20.63 47.41
C THR A 634 -29.48 21.03 46.15
N VAL A 635 -29.21 20.09 45.23
CA VAL A 635 -28.48 20.40 43.98
C VAL A 635 -29.44 20.96 42.93
N ARG A 636 -29.72 22.27 43.00
CA ARG A 636 -30.18 23.01 41.82
C ARG A 636 -29.02 23.11 40.82
N ARG A 637 -29.30 22.91 39.53
CA ARG A 637 -28.32 23.11 38.45
C ARG A 637 -27.72 24.52 38.50
N LYS A 638 -26.42 24.62 38.78
CA LYS A 638 -25.56 25.76 38.43
C LYS A 638 -24.39 25.23 37.63
N ASN A 639 -23.95 26.00 36.63
CA ASN A 639 -22.94 25.57 35.68
C ASN A 639 -21.58 25.40 36.38
N LEU A 640 -21.04 24.18 36.37
CA LEU A 640 -19.59 24.01 36.46
C LEU A 640 -18.96 24.51 35.15
N PRO A 641 -17.73 25.04 35.17
CA PRO A 641 -17.00 25.31 33.93
C PRO A 641 -16.83 23.99 33.15
N PRO A 642 -16.81 24.04 31.80
CA PRO A 642 -16.57 22.84 31.02
C PRO A 642 -15.21 22.23 31.42
N LEU A 643 -15.19 20.93 31.69
CA LEU A 643 -13.94 20.17 31.78
C LEU A 643 -13.15 20.46 30.50
N THR A 644 -12.00 21.13 30.66
CA THR A 644 -11.21 21.65 29.55
C THR A 644 -10.94 20.52 28.56
N SER A 645 -11.51 20.62 27.36
CA SER A 645 -11.41 19.56 26.37
C SER A 645 -9.94 19.24 26.14
N ASN A 646 -9.56 18.01 26.45
CA ASN A 646 -8.17 17.57 26.35
C ASN A 646 -7.87 17.38 24.85
N ARG A 647 -7.59 18.49 24.14
CA ARG A 647 -7.56 18.62 22.67
C ARG A 647 -6.55 17.71 21.93
N ARG A 648 -5.85 16.83 22.64
CA ARG A 648 -5.00 15.77 22.10
C ARG A 648 -5.66 14.38 22.09
N ALA A 649 -6.79 14.19 22.79
CA ALA A 649 -7.58 12.96 22.73
C ALA A 649 -8.46 12.90 21.47
N SER A 650 -8.93 14.05 20.98
CA SER A 650 -9.78 14.20 19.79
C SER A 650 -9.07 14.02 18.44
N GLY A 651 -7.83 13.53 18.43
CA GLY A 651 -7.08 13.22 17.20
C GLY A 651 -7.41 11.85 16.59
N TRP A 652 -8.09 10.98 17.33
CA TRP A 652 -8.43 9.63 16.88
C TRP A 652 -9.91 9.60 16.43
N LEU A 653 -10.10 9.67 15.11
CA LEU A 653 -11.36 9.37 14.40
C LEU A 653 -12.53 10.36 14.58
N MET A 654 -12.26 11.66 14.37
CA MET A 654 -13.32 12.68 14.23
C MET A 654 -14.00 12.68 12.84
N ASN A 655 -13.35 12.15 11.79
CA ASN A 655 -13.80 12.25 10.39
C ASN A 655 -14.49 10.99 9.83
N GLY A 656 -14.43 9.86 10.54
CA GLY A 656 -14.92 8.56 10.04
C GLY A 656 -13.99 7.83 9.06
N GLU A 657 -12.82 8.37 8.74
CA GLU A 657 -11.78 7.66 7.98
C GLU A 657 -11.32 6.37 8.69
N VAL A 658 -10.91 5.35 7.93
CA VAL A 658 -10.36 4.11 8.50
C VAL A 658 -8.99 4.39 9.14
N PRO A 659 -8.60 3.77 10.28
CA PRO A 659 -7.35 4.13 10.94
C PRO A 659 -6.09 3.72 10.13
N LYS A 660 -5.29 4.72 9.73
CA LYS A 660 -4.04 4.58 8.94
C LYS A 660 -2.89 3.78 9.60
N HIS A 661 -3.16 3.09 10.71
CA HIS A 661 -2.27 2.07 11.28
C HIS A 661 -2.59 0.64 10.83
N LEU A 662 -3.83 0.35 10.39
CA LEU A 662 -4.16 -0.93 9.73
C LEU A 662 -3.52 -1.06 8.32
N GLU A 663 -3.10 0.06 7.75
CA GLU A 663 -2.34 0.15 6.50
C GLU A 663 -0.84 -0.14 6.69
N ARG A 664 -0.34 -0.08 7.93
CA ARG A 664 1.07 -0.35 8.24
C ARG A 664 1.23 -1.84 8.47
N VAL A 665 1.96 -2.51 7.58
CA VAL A 665 2.76 -3.66 7.98
C VAL A 665 3.81 -3.12 8.97
N PRO A 666 3.84 -3.55 10.25
CA PRO A 666 4.89 -3.10 11.15
C PRO A 666 6.24 -3.55 10.62
N SER A 667 7.23 -2.66 10.61
CA SER A 667 8.59 -2.99 10.20
C SER A 667 9.26 -3.85 11.28
N GLY A 668 8.97 -5.15 11.26
CA GLY A 668 9.67 -6.17 12.02
C GLY A 668 11.17 -6.07 11.84
N SER A 669 11.93 -6.61 12.79
CA SER A 669 13.38 -6.45 12.83
C SER A 669 14.04 -6.91 11.52
N ARG A 670 14.75 -5.98 10.86
CA ARG A 670 15.63 -6.15 9.68
C ARG A 670 15.70 -7.58 9.14
N PHE A 671 15.21 -7.79 7.92
CA PHE A 671 15.67 -8.90 7.08
C PHE A 671 17.20 -8.93 7.07
N SER A 672 17.80 -9.89 7.76
CA SER A 672 19.23 -10.16 7.62
C SER A 672 19.44 -10.91 6.32
N SER A 673 20.00 -10.23 5.31
CA SER A 673 20.35 -10.81 4.01
C SER A 673 21.58 -11.75 4.08
N SER A 674 21.68 -12.53 5.16
CA SER A 674 22.18 -13.89 5.00
C SER A 674 21.29 -14.58 3.97
N SER A 675 21.89 -15.31 3.03
CA SER A 675 21.17 -16.38 2.35
C SER A 675 20.49 -17.30 3.37
N PRO A 676 19.48 -18.10 2.98
CA PRO A 676 19.05 -19.21 3.81
C PRO A 676 20.25 -20.14 4.05
N SER A 677 20.90 -19.96 5.20
CA SER A 677 21.80 -20.96 5.77
C SER A 677 21.09 -22.31 5.73
N SER A 678 21.82 -23.40 5.47
CA SER A 678 21.26 -24.71 5.13
C SER A 678 20.61 -25.46 6.31
N ARG A 679 19.79 -24.76 7.09
CA ARG A 679 18.86 -25.27 8.10
C ARG A 679 17.56 -25.63 7.39
N ALA A 680 17.06 -26.84 7.63
CA ALA A 680 15.74 -27.23 7.18
C ALA A 680 14.66 -26.34 7.81
N LEU A 681 13.51 -26.22 7.14
CA LEU A 681 12.30 -25.65 7.74
C LEU A 681 11.87 -26.50 8.95
N PRO A 682 11.23 -25.89 9.97
CA PRO A 682 10.82 -26.63 11.16
C PRO A 682 9.65 -27.57 10.85
N GLU A 683 9.87 -28.88 11.06
CA GLU A 683 8.86 -29.95 10.92
C GLU A 683 8.31 -30.39 12.27
N ARG A 684 9.00 -30.04 13.37
CA ARG A 684 8.67 -30.42 14.75
C ARG A 684 8.41 -29.17 15.58
N ILE A 685 7.24 -28.57 15.41
CA ILE A 685 6.83 -27.33 16.07
C ILE A 685 6.11 -27.64 17.39
N VAL A 686 6.43 -26.91 18.46
CA VAL A 686 5.63 -26.87 19.69
C VAL A 686 5.09 -25.46 19.88
N SER A 687 3.79 -25.35 20.14
CA SER A 687 3.13 -24.08 20.44
C SER A 687 2.65 -24.04 21.88
N LEU A 688 3.15 -23.07 22.66
CA LEU A 688 2.74 -22.84 24.05
C LEU A 688 1.76 -21.65 24.15
N SER A 689 1.09 -21.28 23.05
CA SER A 689 0.02 -20.27 23.02
C SER A 689 -1.17 -20.75 22.17
N PRO A 690 -2.42 -20.57 22.62
CA PRO A 690 -3.62 -20.85 21.80
C PRO A 690 -3.64 -20.07 20.49
N SER A 691 -3.32 -18.77 20.52
CA SER A 691 -3.26 -17.91 19.33
C SER A 691 -2.12 -18.29 18.39
N ALA A 692 -0.95 -18.66 18.90
CA ALA A 692 0.13 -19.18 18.04
C ALA A 692 -0.26 -20.51 17.37
N THR A 693 -1.00 -21.37 18.07
CA THR A 693 -1.55 -22.62 17.49
C THR A 693 -2.60 -22.33 16.41
N GLU A 694 -3.46 -21.34 16.61
CA GLU A 694 -4.43 -20.87 15.61
C GLU A 694 -3.73 -20.37 14.33
N ILE A 695 -2.74 -19.49 14.47
CA ILE A 695 -1.94 -19.00 13.34
C ILE A 695 -1.32 -20.19 12.57
N LEU A 696 -0.73 -21.15 13.28
CA LEU A 696 -0.16 -22.35 12.64
C LEU A 696 -1.20 -23.23 11.93
N ILE A 697 -2.47 -23.22 12.35
CA ILE A 697 -3.56 -23.94 11.64
C ILE A 697 -3.92 -23.20 10.35
N GLU A 698 -4.22 -21.90 10.43
CA GLU A 698 -4.69 -21.10 9.28
C GLU A 698 -3.62 -20.99 8.18
N LEU A 699 -2.33 -20.98 8.56
CA LEU A 699 -1.22 -21.04 7.61
C LEU A 699 -0.99 -22.44 6.99
N GLY A 700 -1.72 -23.47 7.41
CA GLY A 700 -1.52 -24.86 6.96
C GLY A 700 -0.37 -25.62 7.64
N ALA A 701 0.38 -24.98 8.55
CA ALA A 701 1.46 -25.61 9.32
C ALA A 701 0.98 -26.60 10.41
N GLY A 702 -0.34 -26.72 10.64
CA GLY A 702 -0.93 -27.48 11.76
C GLY A 702 -0.46 -28.95 11.88
N ARG A 703 -0.08 -29.60 10.77
CA ARG A 703 0.50 -30.97 10.77
C ARG A 703 1.93 -31.06 11.30
N ARG A 704 2.68 -29.95 11.26
CA ARG A 704 4.04 -29.84 11.84
C ARG A 704 4.01 -29.54 13.34
N VAL A 705 2.84 -29.19 13.88
CA VAL A 705 2.64 -29.01 15.33
C VAL A 705 2.57 -30.38 15.98
N ILE A 706 3.57 -30.71 16.80
CA ILE A 706 3.67 -31.98 17.54
C ILE A 706 3.26 -31.86 19.02
N GLY A 707 3.17 -30.63 19.54
CA GLY A 707 2.83 -30.38 20.94
C GLY A 707 2.19 -29.00 21.16
N VAL A 708 1.21 -28.96 22.07
CA VAL A 708 0.35 -27.80 22.36
C VAL A 708 0.21 -27.56 23.87
N THR A 709 -0.34 -26.41 24.26
CA THR A 709 -0.86 -26.19 25.63
C THR A 709 -2.31 -26.67 25.75
N GLU A 710 -2.73 -27.03 26.96
CA GLU A 710 -4.09 -27.50 27.31
C GLU A 710 -5.20 -26.51 26.91
N ALA A 711 -4.87 -25.21 26.87
CA ALA A 711 -5.78 -24.14 26.44
C ALA A 711 -5.94 -24.00 24.91
N CYS A 712 -5.22 -24.79 24.09
CA CYS A 712 -5.40 -24.76 22.64
C CYS A 712 -6.73 -25.39 22.22
N VAL A 713 -7.58 -24.64 21.50
CA VAL A 713 -8.75 -25.19 20.81
C VAL A 713 -8.28 -26.15 19.72
N ARG A 714 -8.87 -27.34 19.64
CA ARG A 714 -8.45 -28.43 18.76
C ARG A 714 -9.51 -28.72 17.69
N PRO A 715 -9.28 -28.38 16.40
CA PRO A 715 -10.20 -28.71 15.32
C PRO A 715 -10.32 -30.23 15.10
N ASN A 716 -11.55 -30.70 14.92
CA ASN A 716 -11.85 -32.11 14.65
C ASN A 716 -11.07 -32.62 13.43
N GLY A 717 -10.33 -33.72 13.60
CA GLY A 717 -9.58 -34.38 12.53
C GLY A 717 -8.19 -33.82 12.22
N ILE A 718 -7.83 -32.62 12.72
CA ILE A 718 -6.47 -32.07 12.59
C ILE A 718 -5.69 -32.15 13.92
N MET A 719 -6.37 -32.05 15.07
CA MET A 719 -5.70 -31.88 16.36
C MET A 719 -6.00 -32.93 17.44
N ASN A 720 -6.12 -34.20 17.06
CA ASN A 720 -6.31 -35.32 17.99
C ASN A 720 -5.02 -36.06 18.37
N GLU A 721 -3.86 -35.70 17.79
CA GLU A 721 -2.61 -36.49 17.90
C GLU A 721 -1.47 -35.74 18.62
N GLN A 722 -1.58 -34.43 18.84
CA GLN A 722 -0.55 -33.61 19.48
C GLN A 722 -0.47 -33.86 20.98
N TYR A 723 0.75 -33.84 21.52
CA TYR A 723 0.97 -33.97 22.95
C TYR A 723 0.58 -32.68 23.70
N ILE A 724 -0.10 -32.79 24.83
CA ILE A 724 -0.39 -31.64 25.72
C ILE A 724 0.84 -31.41 26.61
N VAL A 725 1.75 -30.56 26.12
CA VAL A 725 3.07 -30.25 26.70
C VAL A 725 2.95 -29.37 27.95
N CYS A 726 1.95 -28.48 27.99
CA CYS A 726 1.72 -27.57 29.10
C CYS A 726 0.29 -27.70 29.63
N ARG A 727 0.13 -27.73 30.96
CA ARG A 727 -1.15 -27.93 31.65
C ARG A 727 -1.32 -27.03 32.87
N SER A 728 -2.58 -26.75 33.20
CA SER A 728 -2.97 -26.08 34.44
C SER A 728 -2.90 -27.04 35.64
N LYS A 729 -2.45 -26.55 36.79
CA LYS A 729 -2.21 -27.35 38.01
C LYS A 729 -3.50 -27.66 38.81
N LEU A 730 -4.59 -28.02 38.14
CA LEU A 730 -5.89 -28.33 38.75
C LEU A 730 -6.18 -29.83 38.96
N ASP A 731 -5.45 -30.74 38.28
CA ASP A 731 -5.62 -32.19 38.44
C ASP A 731 -4.64 -32.79 39.49
N PRO A 732 -5.12 -33.40 40.60
CA PRO A 732 -4.29 -34.07 41.58
C PRO A 732 -3.72 -35.43 41.14
N GLY A 733 -4.21 -36.04 40.05
CA GLY A 733 -4.00 -37.47 39.74
C GLY A 733 -2.78 -37.84 38.89
N SER A 734 -2.14 -36.90 38.19
CA SER A 734 -1.20 -37.22 37.11
C SER A 734 0.18 -37.72 37.58
N ARG A 735 0.51 -38.99 37.32
CA ARG A 735 1.85 -39.58 37.56
C ARG A 735 2.81 -39.35 36.38
N PHE A 736 3.65 -38.31 36.46
CA PHE A 736 4.86 -38.19 35.62
C PHE A 736 6.09 -37.81 36.46
N GLN A 737 7.28 -38.29 36.08
CA GLN A 737 8.46 -38.33 36.97
C GLN A 737 9.39 -37.12 36.90
N THR A 738 9.20 -36.16 35.99
CA THR A 738 10.07 -34.97 35.92
C THR A 738 9.30 -33.76 35.38
N HIS A 739 9.09 -32.76 36.23
CA HIS A 739 8.48 -31.48 35.85
C HIS A 739 9.27 -30.33 36.48
N ILE A 740 9.20 -29.15 35.87
CA ILE A 740 9.59 -27.88 36.51
C ILE A 740 8.33 -27.04 36.65
N GLU A 741 8.05 -26.53 37.86
CA GLU A 741 6.87 -25.69 38.11
C GLU A 741 7.19 -24.22 37.82
N ILE A 742 6.45 -23.61 36.89
CA ILE A 742 6.63 -22.19 36.58
C ILE A 742 5.78 -21.39 37.57
N GLN A 743 6.44 -20.76 38.55
CA GLN A 743 5.81 -19.83 39.48
C GLN A 743 5.87 -18.39 38.94
N LYS A 744 4.74 -17.69 39.03
CA LYS A 744 4.58 -16.31 38.58
C LYS A 744 5.12 -15.34 39.64
N SER A 745 6.03 -14.43 39.28
CA SER A 745 6.43 -13.31 40.14
C SER A 745 5.23 -12.37 40.34
N ALA A 746 4.62 -12.41 41.53
CA ALA A 746 3.31 -11.81 41.78
C ALA A 746 3.38 -10.30 42.04
N GLY A 747 3.34 -9.51 40.95
CA GLY A 747 2.99 -8.09 41.01
C GLY A 747 1.50 -7.89 41.33
N THR A 748 1.14 -7.95 42.61
CA THR A 748 -0.12 -7.42 43.22
C THR A 748 -1.47 -7.88 42.62
N LEU A 749 -1.51 -8.88 41.72
CA LEU A 749 -2.74 -9.31 41.03
C LEU A 749 -2.94 -10.83 41.02
N GLY A 750 -3.94 -11.27 41.80
CA GLY A 750 -4.56 -12.59 41.71
C GLY A 750 -3.80 -13.75 42.35
N LYS A 751 -4.54 -14.84 42.67
CA LYS A 751 -3.93 -16.13 43.05
C LYS A 751 -3.15 -16.65 41.84
N GLY A 752 -1.86 -16.92 42.01
CA GLY A 752 -1.01 -17.35 40.90
C GLY A 752 -1.44 -18.70 40.33
N MET A 753 -1.97 -18.70 39.10
CA MET A 753 -2.07 -19.92 38.30
C MET A 753 -0.64 -20.42 38.03
N SER A 754 -0.36 -21.63 38.48
CA SER A 754 0.90 -22.32 38.21
C SER A 754 0.69 -23.26 37.04
N MET A 755 1.49 -23.09 35.99
CA MET A 755 1.52 -24.03 34.87
C MET A 755 2.66 -25.04 35.06
N ARG A 756 2.43 -26.25 34.57
CA ARG A 756 3.46 -27.31 34.47
C ARG A 756 3.81 -27.53 33.00
N LEU A 757 5.11 -27.64 32.73
CA LEU A 757 5.65 -27.94 31.40
C LEU A 757 6.33 -29.32 31.46
N ASP A 758 5.96 -30.25 30.56
CA ASP A 758 6.66 -31.53 30.44
C ASP A 758 7.98 -31.36 29.67
N VAL A 759 8.98 -30.88 30.42
CA VAL A 759 10.37 -30.80 30.00
C VAL A 759 10.93 -32.18 29.61
N SER A 760 10.47 -33.26 30.26
CA SER A 760 10.94 -34.62 29.98
C SER A 760 10.48 -35.12 28.61
N TRP A 761 9.29 -34.71 28.18
CA TRP A 761 8.79 -34.95 26.82
C TRP A 761 9.49 -34.04 25.82
N LEU A 762 9.64 -32.74 26.10
CA LEU A 762 10.31 -31.79 25.19
C LEU A 762 11.73 -32.23 24.81
N CYS A 763 12.56 -32.64 25.78
CA CYS A 763 13.93 -33.09 25.50
C CYS A 763 14.01 -34.41 24.71
N LYS A 764 12.98 -35.26 24.79
CA LYS A 764 12.84 -36.46 23.94
C LYS A 764 12.30 -36.10 22.55
N ALA A 765 11.35 -35.17 22.49
CA ALA A 765 10.65 -34.77 21.29
C ALA A 765 11.51 -33.91 20.35
N LYS A 766 12.50 -33.19 20.87
CA LYS A 766 13.45 -32.35 20.13
C LYS A 766 12.75 -31.46 19.08
N PRO A 767 12.00 -30.44 19.51
CA PRO A 767 11.34 -29.52 18.59
C PRO A 767 12.36 -28.64 17.86
N ASP A 768 12.12 -28.40 16.57
CA ASP A 768 12.89 -27.47 15.74
C ASP A 768 12.57 -26.01 16.11
N LEU A 769 11.32 -25.77 16.52
CA LEU A 769 10.74 -24.48 16.86
C LEU A 769 9.79 -24.62 18.07
N ILE A 770 9.97 -23.77 19.08
CA ILE A 770 9.01 -23.55 20.16
C ILE A 770 8.50 -22.11 20.04
N ILE A 771 7.19 -21.93 19.86
CA ILE A 771 6.55 -20.60 19.87
C ILE A 771 5.88 -20.37 21.23
N ILE A 772 6.19 -19.24 21.86
CA ILE A 772 5.60 -18.78 23.12
C ILE A 772 5.04 -17.36 22.94
N GLN A 773 4.18 -16.90 23.85
CA GLN A 773 3.55 -15.59 23.80
C GLN A 773 3.73 -14.85 25.13
N ASP A 774 3.95 -13.55 25.07
CA ASP A 774 4.19 -12.68 26.24
C ASP A 774 2.93 -11.86 26.59
N SER A 775 1.81 -12.54 26.84
CA SER A 775 0.50 -11.92 27.12
C SER A 775 0.28 -11.63 28.61
N SER A 776 0.70 -10.44 29.05
CA SER A 776 0.39 -9.91 30.41
C SER A 776 -1.12 -9.83 30.71
N LEU A 777 -1.96 -9.78 29.67
CA LEU A 777 -3.42 -9.67 29.70
C LEU A 777 -4.15 -10.75 30.52
N HIS A 778 -3.61 -11.97 30.62
CA HIS A 778 -4.22 -13.08 31.37
C HIS A 778 -3.37 -13.57 32.54
N GLY A 779 -2.19 -12.97 32.73
CA GLY A 779 -1.28 -13.44 33.75
C GLY A 779 -0.66 -14.81 33.44
N ASP A 780 -0.70 -15.21 32.17
CA ASP A 780 0.15 -16.25 31.61
C ASP A 780 1.61 -16.02 32.02
N THR A 781 2.37 -17.10 32.05
CA THR A 781 3.76 -17.08 32.49
C THR A 781 4.59 -16.09 31.68
N CYS A 782 5.27 -15.17 32.37
CA CYS A 782 6.24 -14.26 31.78
C CYS A 782 7.19 -15.02 30.85
N SER A 783 7.37 -14.55 29.62
CA SER A 783 8.14 -15.29 28.60
C SER A 783 9.56 -15.64 29.06
N SER A 784 10.19 -14.78 29.87
CA SER A 784 11.49 -15.03 30.48
C SER A 784 11.50 -16.24 31.44
N SER A 785 10.39 -16.54 32.10
CA SER A 785 10.26 -17.71 32.99
C SER A 785 10.18 -19.01 32.19
N ILE A 786 9.42 -19.05 31.08
CA ILE A 786 9.45 -20.23 30.17
C ILE A 786 10.85 -20.39 29.57
N VAL A 787 11.45 -19.31 29.04
CA VAL A 787 12.80 -19.34 28.45
C VAL A 787 13.84 -19.83 29.46
N GLY A 788 13.75 -19.41 30.73
CA GLY A 788 14.62 -19.90 31.80
C GLY A 788 14.49 -21.41 32.05
N VAL A 789 13.26 -21.94 32.04
CA VAL A 789 12.99 -23.38 32.19
C VAL A 789 13.46 -24.19 30.97
N LEU A 790 13.28 -23.66 29.76
CA LEU A 790 13.80 -24.28 28.53
C LEU A 790 15.34 -24.27 28.49
N ALA A 791 15.98 -23.19 28.95
CA ALA A 791 17.44 -23.13 29.08
C ALA A 791 17.97 -24.14 30.11
N GLN A 792 17.32 -24.27 31.28
CA GLN A 792 17.64 -25.30 32.28
C GLN A 792 17.46 -26.73 31.73
N ALA A 793 16.62 -26.93 30.72
CA ALA A 793 16.42 -28.20 30.04
C ALA A 793 17.46 -28.51 28.93
N GLY A 794 18.36 -27.58 28.62
CA GLY A 794 19.27 -27.69 27.46
C GLY A 794 18.63 -27.35 26.10
N LEU A 795 17.41 -26.79 26.13
CA LEU A 795 16.66 -26.34 24.96
C LEU A 795 16.88 -24.83 24.76
N GLU A 796 18.14 -24.45 24.54
CA GLU A 796 18.54 -23.07 24.31
C GLU A 796 18.34 -22.64 22.85
N SER A 797 17.81 -21.42 22.66
CA SER A 797 17.57 -20.84 21.34
C SER A 797 18.87 -20.73 20.53
N GLY A 798 18.86 -21.26 19.30
CA GLY A 798 19.99 -21.19 18.38
C GLY A 798 21.04 -22.30 18.51
N LYS A 799 21.06 -23.05 19.64
CA LYS A 799 21.86 -24.27 19.81
C LYS A 799 21.14 -25.50 19.24
N ASN A 800 20.08 -25.94 19.92
CA ASN A 800 19.40 -27.22 19.65
C ASN A 800 17.96 -27.05 19.13
N THR A 801 17.35 -25.91 19.40
CA THR A 801 15.94 -25.57 19.12
C THR A 801 15.87 -24.07 18.81
N ASN A 802 14.92 -23.63 18.00
CA ASN A 802 14.57 -22.21 17.89
C ASN A 802 13.49 -21.86 18.92
N ILE A 803 13.66 -20.76 19.66
CA ILE A 803 12.58 -20.19 20.46
C ILE A 803 12.11 -18.88 19.81
N MET A 804 10.80 -18.73 19.67
CA MET A 804 10.12 -17.55 19.14
C MET A 804 9.16 -16.99 20.21
N ILE A 805 9.13 -15.66 20.38
CA ILE A 805 8.33 -15.00 21.42
C ILE A 805 7.45 -13.94 20.76
N LEU A 806 6.14 -14.20 20.67
CA LEU A 806 5.16 -13.23 20.19
C LEU A 806 4.85 -12.21 21.29
N LYS A 807 4.90 -10.91 20.97
CA LYS A 807 4.66 -9.81 21.92
C LYS A 807 3.60 -8.79 21.44
N PRO A 808 2.38 -9.23 21.04
CA PRO A 808 1.37 -8.33 20.52
C PRO A 808 0.84 -7.37 21.61
N ASN A 809 0.66 -6.09 21.25
CA ASN A 809 0.00 -5.09 22.10
C ASN A 809 -1.11 -4.33 21.37
N THR A 810 -1.11 -4.34 20.03
CA THR A 810 -2.10 -3.72 19.14
C THR A 810 -2.61 -4.75 18.13
N VAL A 811 -3.73 -4.47 17.45
CA VAL A 811 -4.23 -5.32 16.35
C VAL A 811 -3.19 -5.35 15.22
N ALA A 812 -2.47 -4.24 14.98
CA ALA A 812 -1.33 -4.20 14.07
C ALA A 812 -0.20 -5.19 14.47
N ASP A 813 0.14 -5.30 15.76
CA ASP A 813 1.13 -6.29 16.22
C ASP A 813 0.64 -7.75 16.09
N VAL A 814 -0.67 -8.00 16.20
CA VAL A 814 -1.25 -9.33 15.94
C VAL A 814 -1.05 -9.72 14.48
N LEU A 815 -1.33 -8.79 13.56
CA LEU A 815 -1.12 -8.98 12.12
C LEU A 815 0.37 -9.11 11.76
N ALA A 816 1.28 -8.45 12.49
CA ALA A 816 2.72 -8.70 12.37
C ALA A 816 3.12 -10.09 12.87
N GLY A 817 2.58 -10.52 14.02
CA GLY A 817 2.83 -11.86 14.58
C GLY A 817 2.44 -12.99 13.63
N ILE A 818 1.40 -12.80 12.79
CA ILE A 818 1.04 -13.74 11.72
C ILE A 818 2.16 -13.85 10.68
N LEU A 819 2.68 -12.72 10.20
CA LEU A 819 3.78 -12.66 9.23
C LEU A 819 5.09 -13.25 9.79
N ASP A 820 5.42 -12.90 11.04
CA ASP A 820 6.60 -13.41 11.74
C ASP A 820 6.53 -14.94 11.90
N VAL A 821 5.35 -15.51 12.21
CA VAL A 821 5.17 -16.97 12.30
C VAL A 821 5.29 -17.61 10.91
N GLY A 822 4.69 -16.98 9.89
CA GLY A 822 4.77 -17.42 8.49
C GLY A 822 6.20 -17.55 7.99
N ASP A 823 7.00 -16.50 8.13
CA ASP A 823 8.44 -16.54 7.81
C ASP A 823 9.14 -17.69 8.57
N ARG A 824 8.91 -17.78 9.88
CA ARG A 824 9.59 -18.76 10.75
C ARG A 824 9.29 -20.23 10.40
N VAL A 825 8.19 -20.51 9.69
CA VAL A 825 7.82 -21.85 9.21
C VAL A 825 7.94 -22.03 7.69
N GLY A 826 8.41 -21.02 6.96
CA GLY A 826 8.54 -21.05 5.50
C GLY A 826 7.20 -20.99 4.75
N LEU A 827 6.19 -20.32 5.33
CA LEU A 827 4.85 -20.09 4.78
C LEU A 827 4.50 -18.59 4.83
N TYR A 828 5.46 -17.76 4.41
CA TYR A 828 5.34 -16.30 4.45
C TYR A 828 4.28 -15.77 3.46
N HIS A 829 4.13 -16.42 2.31
CA HIS A 829 3.14 -16.05 1.30
C HIS A 829 1.71 -16.28 1.81
N GLU A 830 1.46 -17.44 2.42
CA GLU A 830 0.23 -17.78 3.11
C GLU A 830 -0.08 -16.79 4.25
N ALA A 831 0.96 -16.33 4.96
CA ALA A 831 0.80 -15.32 6.02
C ALA A 831 0.50 -13.92 5.50
N CYS A 832 1.02 -13.54 4.33
CA CYS A 832 0.60 -12.31 3.64
C CYS A 832 -0.88 -12.40 3.25
N LEU A 833 -1.30 -13.48 2.57
CA LEU A 833 -2.69 -13.69 2.17
C LEU A 833 -3.66 -13.67 3.38
N LEU A 834 -3.32 -14.37 4.46
CA LEU A 834 -4.10 -14.38 5.70
C LEU A 834 -4.14 -12.97 6.34
N GLY A 835 -2.98 -12.30 6.44
CA GLY A 835 -2.88 -10.96 7.00
C GLY A 835 -3.69 -9.92 6.23
N ASP A 836 -3.69 -9.97 4.89
CA ASP A 836 -4.41 -9.02 4.05
C ASP A 836 -5.91 -9.31 3.98
N TRP A 837 -6.33 -10.57 4.04
CA TRP A 837 -7.74 -10.93 4.24
C TRP A 837 -8.28 -10.41 5.58
N LEU A 838 -7.51 -10.58 6.66
CA LEU A 838 -7.83 -10.05 7.99
C LEU A 838 -7.87 -8.52 8.00
N ARG A 839 -6.93 -7.83 7.33
CA ARG A 839 -6.96 -6.37 7.14
C ARG A 839 -8.21 -5.92 6.38
N SER A 840 -8.58 -6.61 5.30
CA SER A 840 -9.77 -6.28 4.49
C SER A 840 -11.06 -6.35 5.33
N ARG A 841 -11.22 -7.40 6.14
CA ARG A 841 -12.32 -7.53 7.10
C ARG A 841 -12.35 -6.38 8.12
N LEU A 842 -11.21 -6.05 8.74
CA LEU A 842 -11.10 -4.92 9.68
C LEU A 842 -11.45 -3.56 9.03
N ARG A 843 -11.02 -3.32 7.78
CA ARG A 843 -11.40 -2.14 7.01
C ARG A 843 -12.91 -2.08 6.77
N LYS A 844 -13.53 -3.20 6.37
CA LYS A 844 -14.98 -3.29 6.11
C LYS A 844 -15.80 -3.07 7.39
N ALA A 845 -15.39 -3.64 8.52
CA ALA A 845 -16.00 -3.36 9.82
C ALA A 845 -15.92 -1.86 10.16
N ALA A 846 -14.73 -1.26 10.12
CA ALA A 846 -14.53 0.16 10.43
C ALA A 846 -15.30 1.11 9.48
N ALA A 847 -15.31 0.83 8.18
CA ALA A 847 -16.04 1.60 7.18
C ALA A 847 -17.57 1.55 7.41
N SER A 848 -18.12 0.41 7.83
CA SER A 848 -19.56 0.24 8.09
C SER A 848 -20.11 1.13 9.21
N VAL A 849 -19.23 1.61 10.10
CA VAL A 849 -19.57 2.45 11.26
C VAL A 849 -18.91 3.83 11.24
N ALA A 850 -18.13 4.13 10.19
CA ALA A 850 -17.40 5.37 9.96
C ALA A 850 -18.18 6.65 10.32
N ARG A 851 -19.43 6.73 9.84
CA ARG A 851 -20.29 7.93 9.93
C ARG A 851 -21.31 7.85 11.08
N LEU A 852 -21.19 6.88 11.97
CA LEU A 852 -22.14 6.67 13.09
C LEU A 852 -21.64 7.32 14.38
N HIS A 853 -22.58 7.71 15.25
CA HIS A 853 -22.24 8.29 16.56
C HIS A 853 -21.57 7.26 17.46
N ARG A 854 -20.35 7.54 17.94
CA ARG A 854 -19.54 6.63 18.77
C ARG A 854 -20.00 6.61 20.23
N PRO A 855 -20.70 5.55 20.72
CA PRO A 855 -21.13 5.48 22.12
C PRO A 855 -19.94 5.10 23.03
N ARG A 856 -20.03 5.42 24.32
CA ARG A 856 -19.07 4.90 25.32
C ARG A 856 -19.26 3.40 25.52
N VAL A 857 -18.26 2.63 25.12
CA VAL A 857 -18.18 1.18 25.31
C VAL A 857 -17.29 0.89 26.51
N LEU A 858 -17.60 -0.17 27.25
CA LEU A 858 -16.75 -0.74 28.29
C LEU A 858 -16.65 -2.26 28.12
N VAL A 859 -15.43 -2.78 27.95
CA VAL A 859 -15.15 -4.22 27.92
C VAL A 859 -14.46 -4.63 29.23
N LEU A 860 -15.05 -5.60 29.94
CA LEU A 860 -14.51 -6.17 31.17
C LEU A 860 -14.03 -7.60 30.94
N HIS A 861 -12.80 -7.90 31.36
CA HIS A 861 -12.20 -9.24 31.31
C HIS A 861 -12.24 -9.97 32.66
N ALA A 862 -12.37 -9.23 33.76
CA ALA A 862 -12.66 -9.75 35.10
C ALA A 862 -13.53 -8.75 35.89
N VAL A 863 -14.20 -9.22 36.94
CA VAL A 863 -15.06 -8.40 37.82
C VAL A 863 -14.63 -8.41 39.29
N ASP A 864 -13.68 -9.27 39.67
CA ASP A 864 -13.14 -9.37 41.04
C ASP A 864 -11.61 -9.62 40.99
N PRO A 865 -10.77 -8.57 40.93
CA PRO A 865 -11.13 -7.16 40.75
C PRO A 865 -11.67 -6.86 39.34
N PHE A 866 -12.32 -5.71 39.16
CA PHE A 866 -12.72 -5.25 37.81
C PHE A 866 -11.47 -4.96 36.97
N VAL A 867 -11.27 -5.73 35.89
CA VAL A 867 -10.14 -5.58 34.95
C VAL A 867 -10.69 -5.17 33.59
N LEU A 868 -10.15 -4.08 33.04
CA LEU A 868 -10.50 -3.57 31.71
C LEU A 868 -9.82 -4.37 30.61
N GLY A 869 -10.46 -4.45 29.44
CA GLY A 869 -9.81 -4.95 28.22
C GLY A 869 -8.64 -4.05 27.81
N GLY A 870 -7.41 -4.54 27.98
CA GLY A 870 -6.19 -3.85 27.59
C GLY A 870 -5.68 -4.23 26.19
N HIS A 871 -4.45 -3.80 25.91
CA HIS A 871 -3.68 -4.05 24.69
C HIS A 871 -4.46 -3.63 23.44
N TRP A 872 -4.90 -4.59 22.63
CA TRP A 872 -5.63 -4.38 21.39
C TRP A 872 -7.13 -4.11 21.60
N VAL A 873 -7.72 -4.40 22.77
CA VAL A 873 -9.18 -4.26 22.98
C VAL A 873 -9.68 -2.82 22.80
N PRO A 874 -8.99 -1.76 23.26
CA PRO A 874 -9.41 -0.37 23.00
C PRO A 874 -9.31 0.00 21.50
N GLU A 875 -8.43 -0.65 20.75
CA GLU A 875 -8.30 -0.52 19.30
C GLU A 875 -9.46 -1.23 18.58
N MET A 876 -9.81 -2.45 19.01
CA MET A 876 -11.00 -3.18 18.54
C MET A 876 -12.28 -2.37 18.76
N VAL A 877 -12.45 -1.77 19.96
CA VAL A 877 -13.59 -0.88 20.27
C VAL A 877 -13.60 0.34 19.36
N SER A 878 -12.44 0.94 19.09
CA SER A 878 -12.30 2.10 18.20
C SER A 878 -12.62 1.76 16.73
N LEU A 879 -12.22 0.58 16.27
CA LEU A 879 -12.54 0.03 14.94
C LEU A 879 -14.02 -0.29 14.80
N ALA A 880 -14.63 -0.88 15.83
CA ALA A 880 -16.07 -1.14 15.91
C ALA A 880 -16.94 0.12 16.13
N GLY A 881 -16.39 1.32 15.89
CA GLY A 881 -17.13 2.58 15.97
C GLY A 881 -17.56 2.95 17.38
N GLY A 882 -16.90 2.42 18.41
CA GLY A 882 -17.10 2.79 19.81
C GLY A 882 -16.09 3.84 20.28
N LEU A 883 -16.22 4.18 21.57
CA LEU A 883 -15.24 4.93 22.34
C LEU A 883 -14.91 4.15 23.62
N ASP A 884 -13.63 3.86 23.86
CA ASP A 884 -13.09 3.58 25.19
C ASP A 884 -12.25 4.79 25.62
N ALA A 885 -12.63 5.45 26.71
CA ALA A 885 -11.86 6.55 27.30
C ALA A 885 -11.25 6.21 28.69
N LEU A 886 -11.33 4.94 29.10
CA LEU A 886 -10.68 4.42 30.30
C LEU A 886 -9.34 3.73 30.01
N GLN A 887 -9.14 3.20 28.82
CA GLN A 887 -7.88 2.61 28.32
C GLN A 887 -7.37 3.35 27.06
N ARG A 888 -6.27 2.84 26.47
CA ARG A 888 -5.71 3.30 25.18
C ARG A 888 -5.19 2.08 24.41
N PRO A 889 -5.20 2.09 23.06
CA PRO A 889 -4.50 1.08 22.26
C PRO A 889 -3.07 0.87 22.75
N GLY A 890 -2.68 -0.39 22.98
CA GLY A 890 -1.33 -0.77 23.42
C GLY A 890 -1.05 -0.67 24.93
N CYS A 891 -1.97 -0.25 25.80
CA CYS A 891 -1.70 -0.22 27.24
C CYS A 891 -2.04 -1.56 27.93
N ASN A 892 -1.24 -1.97 28.92
CA ASN A 892 -1.56 -3.16 29.74
C ASN A 892 -2.95 -3.03 30.38
N ALA A 893 -3.64 -4.17 30.54
CA ALA A 893 -4.96 -4.24 31.17
C ALA A 893 -4.95 -3.65 32.60
N GLU A 894 -5.78 -2.63 32.85
CA GLU A 894 -5.84 -1.93 34.15
C GLU A 894 -6.95 -2.48 35.06
N SER A 895 -6.64 -2.66 36.35
CA SER A 895 -7.66 -2.88 37.39
C SER A 895 -8.29 -1.55 37.84
N VAL A 896 -9.62 -1.46 37.86
CA VAL A 896 -10.36 -0.25 38.24
C VAL A 896 -11.31 -0.46 39.40
N ILE A 897 -11.63 0.64 40.10
CA ILE A 897 -12.68 0.64 41.13
C ILE A 897 -14.05 0.92 40.52
N TRP A 898 -15.11 0.33 41.08
CA TRP A 898 -16.49 0.48 40.60
C TRP A 898 -16.92 1.95 40.38
N ARG A 899 -16.50 2.88 41.25
CA ARG A 899 -16.79 4.31 41.11
C ARG A 899 -16.27 4.93 39.80
N ARG A 900 -15.18 4.41 39.21
CA ARG A 900 -14.67 4.86 37.90
C ARG A 900 -15.57 4.37 36.77
N ILE A 901 -16.18 3.19 36.90
CA ILE A 901 -17.18 2.65 35.95
C ILE A 901 -18.48 3.48 36.01
N ILE A 902 -19.00 3.81 37.20
CA ILE A 902 -20.17 4.71 37.33
C ILE A 902 -19.87 6.07 36.70
N ASN A 903 -18.74 6.70 37.04
CA ASN A 903 -18.39 8.02 36.52
C ASN A 903 -18.17 8.03 35.00
N TYR A 904 -17.72 6.91 34.42
CA TYR A 904 -17.60 6.75 32.98
C TYR A 904 -18.97 6.61 32.29
N ALA A 905 -19.95 6.03 32.99
CA ALA A 905 -21.34 5.83 32.56
C ALA A 905 -21.44 5.24 31.14
N PRO A 906 -20.95 4.01 30.92
CA PRO A 906 -20.98 3.36 29.61
C PRO A 906 -22.39 3.20 29.07
N GLU A 907 -22.50 3.31 27.75
CA GLU A 907 -23.70 3.14 26.93
C GLU A 907 -23.76 1.75 26.27
N VAL A 908 -22.62 1.05 26.22
CA VAL A 908 -22.51 -0.38 25.92
C VAL A 908 -21.61 -1.03 26.96
N LEU A 909 -22.08 -2.10 27.61
CA LEU A 909 -21.33 -2.84 28.63
C LEU A 909 -21.14 -4.29 28.16
N ILE A 910 -19.90 -4.74 28.08
CA ILE A 910 -19.53 -6.04 27.53
C ILE A 910 -18.73 -6.82 28.56
N PHE A 911 -19.21 -8.02 28.89
CA PHE A 911 -18.55 -8.99 29.75
C PHE A 911 -17.88 -10.07 28.89
N ALA A 912 -16.58 -9.94 28.69
CA ALA A 912 -15.72 -10.90 27.98
C ALA A 912 -14.85 -11.65 29.02
N LEU A 913 -15.51 -12.32 29.98
CA LEU A 913 -14.87 -12.80 31.20
C LEU A 913 -14.08 -14.10 31.00
N VAL A 914 -12.90 -14.16 31.63
CA VAL A 914 -12.00 -15.34 31.64
C VAL A 914 -12.50 -16.40 32.63
N SER A 915 -13.75 -16.82 32.48
CA SER A 915 -14.46 -17.80 33.30
C SER A 915 -14.46 -19.18 32.64
N SER A 916 -14.32 -20.27 33.41
CA SER A 916 -14.24 -21.63 32.86
C SER A 916 -15.59 -22.24 32.46
N SER A 917 -16.71 -21.61 32.84
CA SER A 917 -18.06 -21.98 32.39
C SER A 917 -18.97 -20.76 32.33
N LEU A 918 -20.03 -20.86 31.51
CA LEU A 918 -21.08 -19.83 31.40
C LEU A 918 -21.81 -19.60 32.75
N GLU A 919 -21.92 -20.63 33.57
CA GLU A 919 -22.48 -20.56 34.93
C GLU A 919 -21.62 -19.67 35.85
N GLN A 920 -20.29 -19.78 35.74
CA GLN A 920 -19.37 -18.86 36.43
C GLN A 920 -19.54 -17.43 35.88
N THR A 921 -19.62 -17.24 34.56
CA THR A 921 -19.87 -15.93 33.94
C THR A 921 -21.14 -15.27 34.51
N PHE A 922 -22.24 -16.03 34.59
CA PHE A 922 -23.50 -15.56 35.17
C PHE A 922 -23.40 -15.27 36.67
N SER A 923 -22.68 -16.09 37.44
CA SER A 923 -22.43 -15.83 38.87
C SER A 923 -21.63 -14.54 39.07
N GLU A 924 -20.66 -14.27 38.19
CA GLU A 924 -19.82 -13.08 38.23
C GLU A 924 -20.58 -11.81 37.83
N VAL A 925 -21.36 -11.84 36.74
CA VAL A 925 -22.26 -10.73 36.35
C VAL A 925 -23.32 -10.48 37.43
N GLY A 926 -23.84 -11.53 38.08
CA GLY A 926 -24.74 -11.42 39.23
C GLY A 926 -24.10 -10.75 40.46
N LYS A 927 -22.78 -10.87 40.67
CA LYS A 927 -22.09 -10.06 41.70
C LYS A 927 -22.05 -8.59 41.31
N VAL A 928 -21.82 -8.26 40.03
CA VAL A 928 -21.77 -6.86 39.56
C VAL A 928 -23.12 -6.15 39.74
N SER A 929 -24.24 -6.83 39.51
CA SER A 929 -25.57 -6.22 39.68
C SER A 929 -25.96 -5.92 41.14
N ARG A 930 -25.12 -6.28 42.11
CA ARG A 930 -25.25 -5.92 43.55
C ARG A 930 -24.62 -4.57 43.86
N PHE A 931 -23.77 -4.01 42.99
CA PHE A 931 -23.12 -2.74 43.24
C PHE A 931 -24.08 -1.56 43.00
N SER A 932 -24.08 -0.60 43.92
CA SER A 932 -24.89 0.62 43.80
C SER A 932 -24.55 1.38 42.51
N GLY A 933 -25.59 1.87 41.82
CA GLY A 933 -25.47 2.54 40.53
C GLY A 933 -25.42 1.62 39.30
N PHE A 934 -25.39 0.29 39.44
CA PHE A 934 -25.45 -0.63 38.28
C PHE A 934 -26.73 -0.43 37.46
N TRP A 935 -27.89 -0.46 38.11
CA TRP A 935 -29.20 -0.37 37.47
C TRP A 935 -29.49 1.00 36.81
N SER A 936 -28.66 2.01 37.09
CA SER A 936 -28.72 3.35 36.51
C SER A 936 -27.53 3.65 35.58
N LEU A 937 -26.86 2.61 35.05
CA LEU A 937 -25.90 2.78 33.95
C LEU A 937 -26.67 2.91 32.63
N PRO A 938 -26.30 3.83 31.72
CA PRO A 938 -26.97 3.98 30.42
C PRO A 938 -27.05 2.68 29.61
N ALA A 939 -25.99 1.84 29.67
CA ALA A 939 -25.99 0.51 29.08
C ALA A 939 -27.05 -0.44 29.66
N VAL A 940 -27.37 -0.35 30.96
CA VAL A 940 -28.40 -1.19 31.60
C VAL A 940 -29.80 -0.66 31.27
N GLU A 941 -30.01 0.65 31.39
CA GLU A 941 -31.29 1.30 31.08
C GLU A 941 -31.70 1.12 29.61
N ALA A 942 -30.75 1.15 28.68
CA ALA A 942 -30.97 0.92 27.25
C ALA A 942 -30.94 -0.57 26.83
N GLY A 943 -30.78 -1.51 27.76
CA GLY A 943 -30.67 -2.95 27.46
C GLY A 943 -29.47 -3.31 26.57
N ARG A 944 -28.38 -2.55 26.65
CA ARG A 944 -27.12 -2.70 25.88
C ARG A 944 -26.01 -3.35 26.72
N VAL A 945 -26.38 -4.40 27.47
CA VAL A 945 -25.45 -5.23 28.25
C VAL A 945 -25.32 -6.59 27.58
N TYR A 946 -24.07 -7.03 27.39
CA TYR A 946 -23.73 -8.20 26.60
C TYR A 946 -22.74 -9.11 27.35
N ILE A 947 -22.89 -10.42 27.17
CA ILE A 947 -21.90 -11.45 27.52
C ILE A 947 -21.42 -12.09 26.22
N CYS A 948 -20.11 -12.33 26.11
CA CYS A 948 -19.49 -12.91 24.93
C CYS A 948 -18.30 -13.82 25.31
N GLU A 949 -17.96 -14.74 24.41
CA GLU A 949 -16.83 -15.66 24.60
C GLU A 949 -15.50 -14.89 24.59
N HIS A 950 -14.76 -14.93 25.71
CA HIS A 950 -13.55 -14.11 25.93
C HIS A 950 -12.46 -14.31 24.86
N PHE A 951 -12.39 -15.49 24.23
CA PHE A 951 -11.38 -15.83 23.23
C PHE A 951 -11.28 -14.80 22.10
N PHE A 952 -12.42 -14.28 21.60
CA PHE A 952 -12.50 -13.26 20.55
C PHE A 952 -11.91 -11.90 20.95
N PHE A 953 -11.63 -11.69 22.24
CA PHE A 953 -11.14 -10.43 22.82
C PHE A 953 -9.76 -10.58 23.47
N SER A 954 -9.38 -11.81 23.86
CA SER A 954 -8.16 -12.07 24.60
C SER A 954 -7.09 -12.90 23.88
N SER A 955 -7.43 -13.52 22.75
CA SER A 955 -6.47 -14.30 21.96
C SER A 955 -5.95 -13.47 20.78
N PRO A 956 -4.68 -13.02 20.81
CA PRO A 956 -4.09 -12.27 19.70
C PRO A 956 -3.75 -13.21 18.52
N GLY A 957 -4.77 -13.56 17.75
CA GLY A 957 -4.69 -14.36 16.53
C GLY A 957 -5.77 -13.95 15.51
N PRO A 958 -5.92 -14.69 14.40
CA PRO A 958 -6.91 -14.43 13.36
C PRO A 958 -8.33 -14.12 13.86
N LYS A 959 -8.87 -14.86 14.84
CA LYS A 959 -10.24 -14.62 15.36
C LYS A 959 -10.41 -13.30 16.12
N LEU A 960 -9.35 -12.54 16.37
CA LEU A 960 -9.50 -11.18 16.91
C LEU A 960 -10.28 -10.27 15.93
N VAL A 961 -10.23 -10.57 14.63
CA VAL A 961 -11.04 -9.87 13.62
C VAL A 961 -12.51 -10.21 13.74
N ASP A 962 -12.85 -11.48 13.98
CA ASP A 962 -14.22 -11.89 14.33
C ASP A 962 -14.70 -11.10 15.56
N GLY A 963 -13.84 -10.89 16.56
CA GLY A 963 -14.10 -10.05 17.73
C GLY A 963 -14.43 -8.59 17.42
N VAL A 964 -13.81 -8.00 16.38
CA VAL A 964 -14.14 -6.64 15.90
C VAL A 964 -15.50 -6.62 15.20
N GLU A 965 -15.83 -7.64 14.40
CA GLU A 965 -17.15 -7.76 13.76
C GLU A 965 -18.27 -8.00 14.79
N ILE A 966 -18.04 -8.87 15.78
CA ILE A 966 -18.88 -9.10 16.96
C ILE A 966 -19.12 -7.77 17.69
N LEU A 967 -18.06 -7.02 18.01
CA LEU A 967 -18.17 -5.68 18.61
C LEU A 967 -19.01 -4.74 17.74
N THR A 968 -18.74 -4.67 16.44
CA THR A 968 -19.43 -3.78 15.50
C THR A 968 -20.94 -4.04 15.52
N SER A 969 -21.36 -5.32 15.58
CA SER A 969 -22.76 -5.70 15.69
C SER A 969 -23.45 -5.30 17.02
N MET A 970 -22.71 -5.23 18.14
CA MET A 970 -23.25 -4.84 19.46
C MET A 970 -23.23 -3.31 19.66
N VAL A 971 -22.19 -2.65 19.16
CA VAL A 971 -21.99 -1.20 19.24
C VAL A 971 -22.87 -0.46 18.24
N HIS A 972 -23.13 -1.06 17.06
CA HIS A 972 -24.01 -0.52 16.02
C HIS A 972 -24.95 -1.61 15.45
N PRO A 973 -26.05 -1.95 16.15
CA PRO A 973 -27.01 -2.99 15.72
C PRO A 973 -27.74 -2.70 14.39
N SER A 974 -27.59 -1.49 13.85
CA SER A 974 -28.16 -1.03 12.58
C SER A 974 -27.11 -0.83 11.48
N ALA A 975 -25.84 -1.22 11.71
CA ALA A 975 -24.81 -1.18 10.67
C ALA A 975 -25.02 -2.33 9.65
N PRO A 976 -24.78 -2.10 8.35
CA PRO A 976 -24.99 -3.10 7.30
C PRO A 976 -23.84 -4.13 7.23
N LEU A 977 -23.70 -4.95 8.27
CA LEU A 977 -22.80 -6.10 8.29
C LEU A 977 -23.44 -7.29 7.57
N ASN A 978 -22.95 -7.59 6.36
CA ASN A 978 -23.60 -8.52 5.43
C ASN A 978 -23.20 -10.00 5.65
N GLN A 979 -22.94 -10.41 6.90
CA GLN A 979 -22.43 -11.73 7.28
C GLN A 979 -23.03 -12.24 8.59
N GLN A 980 -23.07 -13.57 8.78
CA GLN A 980 -23.40 -14.18 10.06
C GLN A 980 -22.25 -13.95 11.06
N VAL A 981 -22.57 -13.28 12.17
CA VAL A 981 -21.62 -13.03 13.27
C VAL A 981 -21.23 -14.36 13.94
N PRO A 982 -19.93 -14.71 14.07
CA PRO A 982 -19.52 -15.94 14.74
C PRO A 982 -19.72 -15.91 16.26
N GLY A 983 -19.92 -17.08 16.87
CA GLY A 983 -19.90 -17.27 18.33
C GLY A 983 -21.20 -16.94 19.06
N THR A 984 -21.23 -17.24 20.37
CA THR A 984 -22.41 -17.09 21.22
C THR A 984 -22.41 -15.74 21.94
N VAL A 985 -23.12 -14.76 21.40
CA VAL A 985 -23.40 -13.50 22.11
C VAL A 985 -24.73 -13.60 22.86
N LEU A 986 -24.72 -13.27 24.15
CA LEU A 986 -25.94 -13.14 24.95
C LEU A 986 -26.19 -11.67 25.31
N LYS A 987 -27.42 -11.20 25.11
CA LYS A 987 -27.87 -9.84 25.42
C LYS A 987 -28.84 -9.84 26.60
N LEU A 988 -28.69 -8.88 27.52
CA LEU A 988 -29.61 -8.65 28.63
C LEU A 988 -30.93 -8.05 28.10
N ARG A 989 -32.04 -8.75 28.29
CA ARG A 989 -33.40 -8.36 27.89
C ARG A 989 -34.24 -8.09 29.14
N LEU A 990 -34.40 -6.80 29.46
CA LEU A 990 -35.21 -6.27 30.56
C LEU A 990 -36.24 -5.28 29.99
N THR A 991 -37.37 -5.09 30.68
CA THR A 991 -38.27 -3.97 30.37
C THR A 991 -37.75 -2.67 31.00
N SER A 992 -38.14 -1.52 30.45
CA SER A 992 -37.64 -0.22 30.91
C SER A 992 -37.96 0.01 32.40
N GLY A 993 -36.92 0.30 33.20
CA GLY A 993 -37.03 0.45 34.67
C GLY A 993 -37.08 -0.86 35.46
N GLN A 994 -36.97 -2.03 34.82
CA GLN A 994 -36.97 -3.32 35.51
C GLN A 994 -35.64 -3.62 36.20
N THR A 995 -35.66 -3.73 37.52
CA THR A 995 -34.61 -4.38 38.33
C THR A 995 -35.04 -5.80 38.68
N CYS A 996 -34.13 -6.77 38.61
CA CYS A 996 -34.35 -8.13 39.15
C CYS A 996 -33.41 -8.41 40.32
N SER A 997 -33.60 -9.53 41.04
CA SER A 997 -32.60 -9.93 42.03
C SER A 997 -31.27 -10.33 41.35
N PRO A 998 -30.13 -10.22 42.03
CA PRO A 998 -28.82 -10.63 41.50
C PRO A 998 -28.79 -12.07 40.98
N ASP A 999 -29.54 -12.95 41.62
CA ASP A 999 -29.57 -14.39 41.33
C ASP A 999 -30.63 -14.74 40.26
N GLN A 1000 -31.32 -13.72 39.73
CA GLN A 1000 -32.26 -13.80 38.61
C GLN A 1000 -31.71 -13.21 37.32
N ILE A 1001 -30.68 -12.36 37.35
CA ILE A 1001 -30.21 -11.61 36.16
C ILE A 1001 -29.77 -12.52 35.00
N SER A 1002 -29.23 -13.70 35.32
CA SER A 1002 -28.88 -14.74 34.34
C SER A 1002 -30.06 -15.19 33.48
N LYS A 1003 -31.28 -15.21 34.04
CA LYS A 1003 -32.52 -15.58 33.32
C LYS A 1003 -33.00 -14.51 32.33
N HIS A 1004 -32.44 -13.31 32.41
CA HIS A 1004 -32.72 -12.21 31.49
C HIS A 1004 -31.70 -12.10 30.36
N PHE A 1005 -30.63 -12.90 30.36
CA PHE A 1005 -29.75 -13.03 29.20
C PHE A 1005 -30.36 -14.00 28.18
N GLN A 1006 -30.45 -13.57 26.93
CA GLN A 1006 -30.96 -14.34 25.79
C GLN A 1006 -29.94 -14.26 24.64
N PRO A 1007 -29.90 -15.21 23.70
CA PRO A 1007 -29.15 -15.04 22.45
C PRO A 1007 -29.48 -13.69 21.80
N TYR A 1008 -28.44 -13.03 21.27
CA TYR A 1008 -28.52 -11.63 20.82
C TYR A 1008 -29.55 -11.42 19.70
#